data_AF-A0A972XZI8-F1
#
_entry.id   AF-A0A972XZI8-F1
#
_cell.length_a   1.000
_cell.length_b   1.000
_cell.length_c   1.000
_cell.angle_alpha   90.00
_cell.angle_beta   90.00
_cell.angle_gamma   90.00
#
_symmetry.space_group_name_H-M   'P 1'
#
loop_
_entity.id
_entity.type
_entity.pdbx_description
1 polymer ?
#
loop_
_entity_poly.entity_id
_entity_poly.type
_entity_poly.pdbx_seq_one_letter_code
_entity_poly.pdbx_strand_id
1 'polypeptide(L)'
;MSKQKASEQKSISSCPSKFENRESRNWGETLFLPKTDFPMRAGLPKMELSILKRWSSIELYKQLRDSRRYTPKFILHDGPPYANGNIHIGTSLNKILKDIVIRSQQMLGYNANYVPGWDCHGLPIEWKVEESYRSKGNIKPDFSDLDALRKFRIECRAFADYWLKTQCEEFKRLGVVGDWNNPYTTMAYRAEALIAEELMKFAMNGLLYRGSKPVMWSVVEQTALAEAEIEYYNFESDAIYVKFPFAQISEESEGTNKTLDFLRGSSVVIWTTTPWTIPGSRAVSFSSKLRYSVYQVKEAPEGNWASVGDKLVIADNLADEIKSVSKVQAWTKLGLVESNVLAMSTLAHPLRTSGLGGYEFDIPLLDGRHVTDVTGTGFVHTAPGHGREDFEIWTAQSRQISERGIDTAIPFTVAPDGKFTAEAPGFEGAEVITDKGKKGNANKLVINALVKANALVARGRLKHQYPHSWRSKRPVIFRNTPQWFVHMDKKFTVERSEENQTLRQLALKSVSETNFVPPVGRNRLRGMIEARPDWVLSRQRAWGVPITVFVHKTSMIVIPNASFSYSTELMHRISSAIGEEGSDAWFADGAKERFLKGLVTDPSDWEQVTDILDVWFDSGSTHAFTLEDPKFFPGLSGINREEDGGRDIIMYLEGSDQHRGWFQSSLLESCGTRGRAPYNTVLTHGFV
;
A
#
# COMPACT_ATOMS: atom_id res chain seq x y z
N MET A 1 19.71 -69.25 -35.92
CA MET A 1 18.59 -69.45 -36.88
C MET A 1 18.53 -68.21 -37.77
N SER A 2 18.57 -68.21 -39.09
CA SER A 2 18.70 -69.25 -40.11
C SER A 2 18.89 -68.54 -41.46
N LYS A 3 19.95 -68.93 -42.18
CA LYS A 3 20.03 -69.11 -43.66
C LYS A 3 19.72 -67.89 -44.55
N GLN A 4 20.68 -67.26 -45.26
CA GLN A 4 21.61 -67.75 -46.29
C GLN A 4 20.92 -68.32 -47.55
N LYS A 5 21.06 -67.59 -48.67
CA LYS A 5 21.16 -68.01 -50.09
C LYS A 5 21.88 -66.85 -50.79
N ALA A 6 23.12 -66.90 -51.29
CA ALA A 6 23.88 -67.85 -52.11
C ALA A 6 23.31 -68.04 -53.53
N SER A 7 23.99 -67.45 -54.52
CA SER A 7 24.48 -68.09 -55.77
C SER A 7 25.15 -67.01 -56.64
N GLU A 8 26.48 -67.02 -56.77
CA GLU A 8 27.24 -67.54 -57.96
C GLU A 8 27.49 -66.41 -58.98
N GLN A 9 28.66 -66.19 -59.56
CA GLN A 9 29.66 -67.13 -60.04
C GLN A 9 31.02 -66.43 -60.27
N LYS A 10 32.11 -67.20 -60.19
CA LYS A 10 33.51 -66.80 -60.37
C LYS A 10 33.93 -66.61 -61.83
N SER A 11 34.92 -65.72 -61.99
CA SER A 11 36.09 -65.73 -62.89
C SER A 11 35.89 -65.74 -64.40
N ILE A 12 36.33 -64.67 -65.06
CA ILE A 12 37.15 -64.77 -66.29
C ILE A 12 38.29 -63.74 -66.22
N SER A 13 39.46 -64.23 -66.62
CA SER A 13 40.78 -63.63 -66.67
C SER A 13 40.93 -62.42 -67.59
N SER A 14 41.75 -61.48 -67.12
CA SER A 14 42.69 -60.62 -67.86
C SER A 14 42.40 -60.30 -69.34
N CYS A 15 42.00 -59.05 -69.57
CA CYS A 15 42.26 -58.33 -70.82
C CYS A 15 43.06 -57.07 -70.45
N PRO A 16 44.20 -56.76 -71.09
CA PRO A 16 45.03 -55.62 -70.69
C PRO A 16 44.39 -54.35 -71.21
N SER A 17 43.53 -53.72 -70.39
CA SER A 17 43.00 -52.40 -70.73
C SER A 17 44.06 -51.35 -70.40
N LYS A 18 44.75 -50.90 -71.45
CA LYS A 18 45.38 -49.58 -71.47
C LYS A 18 44.26 -48.53 -71.30
N PHE A 19 43.91 -48.20 -70.07
CA PHE A 19 43.31 -46.92 -69.76
C PHE A 19 44.32 -46.14 -68.97
N GLU A 20 44.95 -45.18 -69.65
CA GLU A 20 45.61 -44.05 -69.01
C GLU A 20 44.71 -43.53 -67.88
N ASN A 21 45.33 -43.31 -66.73
CA ASN A 21 44.70 -42.72 -65.56
C ASN A 21 44.36 -41.26 -65.89
N ARG A 22 43.27 -41.02 -66.64
CA ARG A 22 42.66 -39.70 -66.74
C ARG A 22 42.17 -39.37 -65.34
N GLU A 23 42.78 -38.38 -64.70
CA GLU A 23 42.28 -37.82 -63.45
C GLU A 23 40.76 -37.69 -63.55
N SER A 24 40.04 -38.40 -62.68
CA SER A 24 38.59 -38.34 -62.64
C SER A 24 38.19 -36.89 -62.43
N ARG A 25 37.55 -36.27 -63.42
CA ARG A 25 37.13 -34.86 -63.37
C ARG A 25 36.37 -34.61 -62.07
N ASN A 26 36.88 -33.71 -61.22
CA ASN A 26 36.24 -33.35 -59.96
C ASN A 26 35.01 -32.47 -60.25
N TRP A 27 33.85 -33.12 -60.43
CA TRP A 27 32.59 -32.42 -60.73
C TRP A 27 32.17 -31.45 -59.61
N GLY A 28 32.70 -31.60 -58.39
CA GLY A 28 32.45 -30.68 -57.27
C GLY A 28 32.87 -29.24 -57.57
N GLU A 29 33.92 -29.04 -58.38
CA GLU A 29 34.41 -27.71 -58.77
C GLU A 29 33.54 -27.04 -59.85
N THR A 30 32.68 -27.82 -60.53
CA THR A 30 31.71 -27.31 -61.50
C THR A 30 30.39 -26.86 -60.86
N LEU A 31 30.22 -27.10 -59.56
CA LEU A 31 29.01 -26.76 -58.81
C LEU A 31 29.16 -25.40 -58.13
N PHE A 32 28.14 -24.55 -58.26
CA PHE A 32 28.04 -23.29 -57.50
C PHE A 32 27.54 -23.56 -56.07
N LEU A 33 28.41 -24.15 -55.23
CA LEU A 33 28.09 -24.40 -53.84
C LEU A 33 28.06 -23.08 -53.04
N PRO A 34 27.12 -22.93 -52.09
CA PRO A 34 27.12 -21.79 -51.17
C PRO A 34 28.45 -21.71 -50.40
N LYS A 35 29.11 -20.55 -50.47
CA LYS A 35 30.31 -20.24 -49.68
C LYS A 35 29.98 -19.10 -48.74
N THR A 36 30.24 -19.30 -47.45
CA THR A 36 30.00 -18.30 -46.42
C THR A 36 30.99 -18.45 -45.29
N ASP A 37 31.45 -17.32 -44.74
CA ASP A 37 32.23 -17.27 -43.50
C ASP A 37 31.31 -17.36 -42.26
N PHE A 38 29.99 -17.41 -42.46
CA PHE A 38 29.02 -17.58 -41.38
C PHE A 38 29.17 -18.97 -40.74
N PRO A 39 29.52 -19.04 -39.44
CA PRO A 39 29.78 -20.31 -38.79
C PRO A 39 28.50 -21.14 -38.64
N MET A 40 28.62 -22.44 -38.82
CA MET A 40 27.49 -23.37 -38.68
C MET A 40 26.96 -23.47 -37.24
N ARG A 41 27.82 -23.24 -36.23
CA ARG A 41 27.43 -23.16 -34.81
C ARG A 41 27.46 -21.71 -34.34
N ALA A 42 26.39 -21.27 -33.69
CA ALA A 42 26.24 -19.88 -33.29
C ALA A 42 27.30 -19.40 -32.26
N GLY A 43 27.71 -20.26 -31.31
CA GLY A 43 28.72 -19.88 -30.31
C GLY A 43 28.32 -18.65 -29.47
N LEU A 44 27.02 -18.51 -29.18
CA LEU A 44 26.40 -17.29 -28.64
C LEU A 44 27.11 -16.69 -27.42
N PRO A 45 27.56 -17.46 -26.39
CA PRO A 45 28.19 -16.86 -25.21
C PRO A 45 29.43 -16.00 -25.53
N LYS A 46 30.17 -16.32 -26.60
CA LYS A 46 31.31 -15.52 -27.06
C LYS A 46 30.90 -14.47 -28.10
N MET A 47 29.99 -14.83 -29.01
CA MET A 47 29.54 -13.96 -30.10
C MET A 47 28.72 -12.76 -29.59
N GLU A 48 27.86 -12.95 -28.60
CA GLU A 48 27.09 -11.86 -27.99
C GLU A 48 28.01 -10.82 -27.36
N LEU A 49 29.05 -11.25 -26.63
CA LEU A 49 30.02 -10.34 -26.01
C LEU A 49 30.75 -9.47 -27.06
N SER A 50 31.10 -10.04 -28.22
CA SER A 50 31.74 -9.26 -29.29
C SER A 50 30.77 -8.28 -29.95
N ILE A 51 29.48 -8.65 -30.10
CA ILE A 51 28.42 -7.77 -30.59
C ILE A 51 28.20 -6.60 -29.61
N LEU A 52 28.06 -6.87 -28.31
CA LEU A 52 27.88 -5.83 -27.29
C LEU A 52 29.07 -4.88 -27.24
N LYS A 53 30.30 -5.40 -27.32
CA LYS A 53 31.52 -4.58 -27.40
C LYS A 53 31.51 -3.67 -28.63
N ARG A 54 31.09 -4.20 -29.79
CA ARG A 54 30.92 -3.39 -31.00
C ARG A 54 29.88 -2.29 -30.80
N TRP A 55 28.69 -2.61 -30.29
CA TRP A 55 27.62 -1.63 -30.04
C TRP A 55 28.05 -0.51 -29.10
N SER A 56 28.79 -0.85 -28.04
CA SER A 56 29.39 0.14 -27.15
C SER A 56 30.41 1.02 -27.87
N SER A 57 31.33 0.43 -28.64
CA SER A 57 32.38 1.18 -29.35
C SER A 57 31.87 2.18 -30.39
N ILE A 58 30.70 1.90 -31.00
CA ILE A 58 30.08 2.80 -31.98
C ILE A 58 29.08 3.77 -31.34
N GLU A 59 28.92 3.75 -30.01
CA GLU A 59 27.88 4.51 -29.31
C GLU A 59 26.48 4.28 -29.90
N LEU A 60 26.08 3.01 -30.09
CA LEU A 60 24.87 2.63 -30.85
C LEU A 60 23.63 3.43 -30.42
N TYR A 61 23.37 3.57 -29.11
CA TYR A 61 22.23 4.32 -28.59
C TYR A 61 22.18 5.76 -29.13
N LYS A 62 23.32 6.47 -29.10
CA LYS A 62 23.44 7.84 -29.60
C LYS A 62 23.19 7.92 -31.10
N GLN A 63 23.75 7.00 -31.89
CA GLN A 63 23.47 6.94 -33.32
C GLN A 63 21.98 6.71 -33.62
N LEU A 64 21.30 5.86 -32.83
CA LEU A 64 19.86 5.65 -32.96
C LEU A 64 19.07 6.93 -32.67
N ARG A 65 19.41 7.67 -31.59
CA ARG A 65 18.78 8.96 -31.27
C ARG A 65 19.01 9.99 -32.38
N ASP A 66 20.24 10.11 -32.86
CA ASP A 66 20.60 11.09 -33.90
C ASP A 66 19.90 10.79 -35.25
N SER A 67 19.79 9.50 -35.63
CA SER A 67 19.14 9.08 -36.87
C SER A 67 17.63 9.38 -36.94
N ARG A 68 17.00 9.72 -35.80
CA ARG A 68 15.57 9.97 -35.66
C ARG A 68 15.26 11.27 -34.89
N ARG A 69 16.23 12.18 -34.76
CA ARG A 69 16.10 13.38 -33.92
C ARG A 69 14.84 14.21 -34.19
N TYR A 70 14.42 14.31 -35.45
CA TYR A 70 13.30 15.15 -35.90
C TYR A 70 12.01 14.37 -36.22
N THR A 71 11.95 13.08 -35.86
CA THR A 71 10.72 12.29 -36.02
C THR A 71 9.93 12.26 -34.70
N PRO A 72 8.61 11.94 -34.73
CA PRO A 72 7.81 11.82 -33.52
C PRO A 72 8.45 10.88 -32.49
N LYS A 73 8.30 11.22 -31.22
CA LYS A 73 8.87 10.44 -30.12
C LYS A 73 7.98 9.26 -29.78
N PHE A 74 8.63 8.14 -29.52
CA PHE A 74 8.02 7.03 -28.80
C PHE A 74 8.81 6.84 -27.52
N ILE A 75 8.18 6.99 -26.37
CA ILE A 75 8.83 6.88 -25.07
C ILE A 75 8.27 5.64 -24.38
N LEU A 76 9.11 4.64 -24.18
CA LEU A 76 8.82 3.62 -23.19
C LEU A 76 9.38 4.13 -21.87
N HIS A 77 8.51 4.62 -21.00
CA HIS A 77 8.92 5.05 -19.67
C HIS A 77 9.13 3.78 -18.83
N ASP A 78 10.37 3.58 -18.41
CA ASP A 78 10.78 2.39 -17.69
C ASP A 78 10.23 2.44 -16.27
N GLY A 79 9.47 1.44 -15.83
CA GLY A 79 9.18 1.29 -14.41
C GLY A 79 10.46 0.92 -13.66
N PRO A 80 10.80 1.62 -12.57
CA PRO A 80 12.10 1.47 -11.94
C PRO A 80 12.15 0.17 -11.11
N PRO A 81 13.02 -0.81 -11.41
CA PRO A 81 13.29 -1.93 -10.51
C PRO A 81 13.88 -1.46 -9.17
N TYR A 82 13.62 -2.23 -8.12
CA TYR A 82 14.26 -2.03 -6.81
C TYR A 82 15.76 -2.34 -6.87
N ALA A 83 16.58 -1.44 -6.34
CA ALA A 83 18.03 -1.58 -6.24
C ALA A 83 18.45 -2.41 -5.01
N ASN A 84 18.09 -3.70 -4.96
CA ASN A 84 18.27 -4.53 -3.74
C ASN A 84 18.79 -5.96 -3.95
N GLY A 85 19.06 -6.39 -5.18
CA GLY A 85 19.51 -7.76 -5.47
C GLY A 85 19.80 -8.01 -6.95
N ASN A 86 20.33 -9.20 -7.28
CA ASN A 86 20.56 -9.60 -8.68
C ASN A 86 19.23 -9.73 -9.44
N ILE A 87 19.28 -9.58 -10.78
CA ILE A 87 18.10 -9.81 -11.61
C ILE A 87 17.67 -11.28 -11.58
N HIS A 88 16.36 -11.52 -11.66
CA HIS A 88 15.75 -12.83 -11.83
C HIS A 88 15.06 -12.95 -13.21
N ILE A 89 14.51 -14.12 -13.52
CA ILE A 89 13.91 -14.38 -14.84
C ILE A 89 12.73 -13.45 -15.16
N GLY A 90 11.99 -13.00 -14.14
CA GLY A 90 10.90 -12.03 -14.28
C GLY A 90 11.40 -10.66 -14.73
N THR A 91 12.46 -10.14 -14.10
CA THR A 91 13.12 -8.90 -14.56
C THR A 91 13.71 -9.05 -15.96
N SER A 92 14.27 -10.21 -16.31
CA SER A 92 14.77 -10.47 -17.66
C SER A 92 13.65 -10.43 -18.71
N LEU A 93 12.52 -11.11 -18.46
CA LEU A 93 11.35 -11.06 -19.34
C LEU A 93 10.90 -9.62 -19.57
N ASN A 94 10.73 -8.85 -18.50
CA ASN A 94 10.30 -7.46 -18.56
C ASN A 94 11.22 -6.61 -19.45
N LYS A 95 12.53 -6.62 -19.19
CA LYS A 95 13.49 -5.79 -19.92
C LYS A 95 13.67 -6.22 -21.37
N ILE A 96 13.61 -7.52 -21.66
CA ILE A 96 13.64 -8.03 -23.05
C ILE A 96 12.40 -7.55 -23.81
N LEU A 97 11.21 -7.60 -23.21
CA LEU A 97 9.98 -7.08 -23.84
C LEU A 97 10.08 -5.58 -24.12
N LYS A 98 10.59 -4.79 -23.16
CA LYS A 98 10.82 -3.35 -23.35
C LYS A 98 11.78 -3.07 -24.52
N ASP A 99 12.88 -3.83 -24.60
CA ASP A 99 13.87 -3.70 -25.69
C ASP A 99 13.27 -4.07 -27.05
N ILE A 100 12.46 -5.14 -27.13
CA ILE A 100 11.73 -5.51 -28.36
C ILE A 100 10.82 -4.36 -28.81
N VAL A 101 10.05 -3.76 -27.90
CA VAL A 101 9.15 -2.64 -28.21
C VAL A 101 9.95 -1.45 -28.72
N ILE A 102 10.99 -1.04 -28.00
CA ILE A 102 11.81 0.13 -28.37
C ILE A 102 12.47 -0.06 -29.73
N ARG A 103 13.08 -1.22 -29.99
CA ARG A 103 13.68 -1.53 -31.29
C ARG A 103 12.66 -1.52 -32.41
N SER A 104 11.48 -2.10 -32.18
CA SER A 104 10.41 -2.15 -33.17
C SER A 104 9.94 -0.74 -33.53
N GLN A 105 9.72 0.13 -32.53
CA GLN A 105 9.28 1.51 -32.76
C GLN A 105 10.36 2.36 -33.45
N GLN A 106 11.63 2.15 -33.10
CA GLN A 106 12.77 2.78 -33.79
C GLN A 106 12.79 2.38 -35.28
N MET A 107 12.59 1.10 -35.58
CA MET A 107 12.55 0.57 -36.94
C MET A 107 11.33 1.04 -37.73
N LEU A 108 10.21 1.32 -37.05
CA LEU A 108 9.00 1.93 -37.62
C LEU A 108 9.14 3.44 -37.85
N GLY A 109 10.25 4.07 -37.44
CA GLY A 109 10.56 5.46 -37.75
C GLY A 109 10.41 6.46 -36.59
N TYR A 110 10.01 6.01 -35.40
CA TYR A 110 9.94 6.88 -34.21
C TYR A 110 11.33 7.17 -33.65
N ASN A 111 11.45 8.30 -32.96
CA ASN A 111 12.52 8.55 -32.01
C ASN A 111 12.22 7.77 -30.72
N ALA A 112 12.49 6.46 -30.73
CA ALA A 112 12.15 5.54 -29.64
C ALA A 112 13.13 5.61 -28.44
N ASN A 113 12.89 6.52 -27.50
CA ASN A 113 13.81 6.76 -26.38
C ASN A 113 13.53 5.81 -25.20
N TYR A 114 14.60 5.27 -24.62
CA TYR A 114 14.57 4.39 -23.44
C TYR A 114 15.65 4.84 -22.46
N VAL A 115 15.20 5.40 -21.33
CA VAL A 115 16.05 5.77 -20.20
C VAL A 115 15.69 4.86 -19.03
N PRO A 116 16.63 4.02 -18.56
CA PRO A 116 16.39 3.09 -17.46
C PRO A 116 16.32 3.81 -16.12
N GLY A 117 15.57 3.23 -15.19
CA GLY A 117 15.35 3.78 -13.85
C GLY A 117 15.65 2.81 -12.72
N TRP A 118 15.80 3.33 -11.50
CA TRP A 118 15.89 2.53 -10.27
C TRP A 118 15.14 3.17 -9.10
N ASP A 119 14.44 2.32 -8.36
CA ASP A 119 13.80 2.68 -7.11
C ASP A 119 14.77 2.35 -5.97
N CYS A 120 15.24 3.41 -5.32
CA CYS A 120 16.34 3.42 -4.38
C CYS A 120 15.87 3.67 -2.95
N HIS A 121 14.56 3.76 -2.67
CA HIS A 121 14.04 4.06 -1.33
C HIS A 121 13.26 2.90 -0.70
N GLY A 122 12.94 3.07 0.58
CA GLY A 122 12.00 2.24 1.32
C GLY A 122 12.55 1.00 2.02
N LEU A 123 11.61 0.26 2.61
CA LEU A 123 11.86 -0.85 3.53
C LEU A 123 12.79 -1.95 2.98
N PRO A 124 12.71 -2.37 1.70
CA PRO A 124 13.58 -3.45 1.22
C PRO A 124 15.07 -3.14 1.36
N ILE A 125 15.46 -1.87 1.20
CA ILE A 125 16.86 -1.42 1.34
C ILE A 125 17.21 -1.25 2.83
N GLU A 126 16.34 -0.60 3.62
CA GLU A 126 16.55 -0.48 5.07
C GLU A 126 16.77 -1.85 5.71
N TRP A 127 15.94 -2.82 5.35
CA TRP A 127 15.99 -4.17 5.90
C TRP A 127 17.31 -4.87 5.59
N LYS A 128 17.87 -4.68 4.39
CA LYS A 128 19.16 -5.26 3.99
C LYS A 128 20.32 -4.61 4.72
N VAL A 129 20.28 -3.29 4.94
CA VAL A 129 21.28 -2.59 5.76
C VAL A 129 21.17 -3.03 7.23
N GLU A 130 19.96 -3.13 7.78
CA GLU A 130 19.73 -3.63 9.14
C GLU A 130 20.14 -5.12 9.31
N GLU A 131 19.97 -5.95 8.29
CA GLU A 131 20.47 -7.33 8.24
C GLU A 131 22.02 -7.37 8.29
N SER A 132 22.69 -6.45 7.59
CA SER A 132 24.15 -6.27 7.67
C SER A 132 24.62 -5.92 9.08
N TYR A 133 23.90 -5.05 9.81
CA TYR A 133 24.23 -4.77 11.22
C TYR A 133 24.05 -6.00 12.11
N ARG A 134 22.92 -6.71 11.97
CA ARG A 134 22.64 -7.91 12.77
C ARG A 134 23.69 -8.99 12.54
N SER A 135 24.09 -9.24 11.30
CA SER A 135 25.13 -10.22 10.98
C SER A 135 26.51 -9.86 11.55
N LYS A 136 26.77 -8.57 11.78
CA LYS A 136 27.99 -8.05 12.43
C LYS A 136 27.89 -7.93 13.95
N GLY A 137 26.73 -8.28 14.54
CA GLY A 137 26.49 -8.16 15.98
C GLY A 137 26.24 -6.72 16.48
N ASN A 138 26.00 -5.77 15.57
CA ASN A 138 25.70 -4.38 15.92
C ASN A 138 24.23 -4.21 16.31
N ILE A 139 23.96 -3.30 17.24
CA ILE A 139 22.61 -2.89 17.65
C ILE A 139 22.02 -1.98 16.57
N LYS A 140 20.69 -2.03 16.38
CA LYS A 140 19.98 -1.12 15.48
C LYS A 140 20.23 0.34 15.91
N PRO A 141 20.51 1.27 14.97
CA PRO A 141 20.67 2.69 15.31
C PRO A 141 19.39 3.25 15.97
N ASP A 142 19.57 4.13 16.94
CA ASP A 142 18.49 4.93 17.49
C ASP A 142 18.19 6.08 16.51
N PHE A 143 17.05 6.00 15.82
CA PHE A 143 16.68 7.01 14.82
C PHE A 143 16.15 8.32 15.43
N SER A 144 16.01 8.40 16.76
CA SER A 144 15.77 9.69 17.44
C SER A 144 17.05 10.55 17.50
N ASP A 145 18.22 9.93 17.37
CA ASP A 145 19.48 10.62 17.15
C ASP A 145 19.66 10.92 15.66
N LEU A 146 19.69 12.22 15.31
CA LEU A 146 19.79 12.70 13.94
C LEU A 146 21.12 12.31 13.27
N ASP A 147 22.21 12.18 14.04
CA ASP A 147 23.49 11.73 13.49
C ASP A 147 23.44 10.24 13.13
N ALA A 148 22.78 9.43 13.97
CA ALA A 148 22.56 8.01 13.71
C ALA A 148 21.63 7.81 12.49
N LEU A 149 20.56 8.60 12.39
CA LEU A 149 19.66 8.62 11.23
C LEU A 149 20.43 8.96 9.94
N ARG A 150 21.23 10.03 9.94
CA ARG A 150 22.02 10.44 8.78
C ARG A 150 23.00 9.36 8.34
N LYS A 151 23.75 8.77 9.27
CA LYS A 151 24.67 7.66 8.98
C LYS A 151 23.95 6.48 8.34
N PHE A 152 22.79 6.10 8.87
CA PHE A 152 21.98 5.03 8.32
C PHE A 152 21.53 5.31 6.89
N ARG A 153 21.06 6.54 6.62
CA ARG A 153 20.64 6.97 5.28
C ARG A 153 21.79 6.97 4.27
N ILE A 154 23.00 7.36 4.69
CA ILE A 154 24.22 7.25 3.86
C ILE A 154 24.52 5.79 3.49
N GLU A 155 24.39 4.85 4.44
CA GLU A 155 24.59 3.43 4.17
C GLU A 155 23.53 2.85 3.22
N CYS A 156 22.27 3.25 3.36
CA CYS A 156 21.20 2.89 2.42
C CYS A 156 21.49 3.39 1.00
N ARG A 157 21.94 4.64 0.86
CA ARG A 157 22.35 5.22 -0.43
C ARG A 157 23.50 4.43 -1.07
N ALA A 158 24.53 4.09 -0.29
CA ALA A 158 25.67 3.31 -0.77
C ALA A 158 25.26 1.89 -1.20
N PHE A 159 24.35 1.25 -0.47
CA PHE A 159 23.80 -0.06 -0.82
C PHE A 159 23.02 -0.01 -2.14
N ALA A 160 22.15 0.99 -2.32
CA ALA A 160 21.39 1.17 -3.55
C ALA A 160 22.30 1.43 -4.77
N ASP A 161 23.32 2.29 -4.61
CA ASP A 161 24.29 2.59 -5.68
C ASP A 161 25.09 1.34 -6.11
N TYR A 162 25.49 0.49 -5.16
CA TYR A 162 26.12 -0.79 -5.46
C TYR A 162 25.22 -1.68 -6.33
N TRP A 163 23.97 -1.89 -5.91
CA TRP A 163 23.06 -2.78 -6.63
C TRP A 163 22.61 -2.24 -7.97
N LEU A 164 22.44 -0.92 -8.08
CA LEU A 164 22.18 -0.27 -9.37
C LEU A 164 23.27 -0.59 -10.37
N LYS A 165 24.55 -0.46 -9.98
CA LYS A 165 25.70 -0.75 -10.86
C LYS A 165 25.72 -2.21 -11.28
N THR A 166 25.48 -3.13 -10.34
CA THR A 166 25.40 -4.57 -10.65
C THR A 166 24.28 -4.87 -11.64
N GLN A 167 23.05 -4.44 -11.35
CA GLN A 167 21.88 -4.68 -12.20
C GLN A 167 22.04 -4.02 -13.58
N CYS A 168 22.68 -2.85 -13.67
CA CYS A 168 22.99 -2.18 -14.93
C CYS A 168 23.83 -3.08 -15.86
N GLU A 169 24.89 -3.69 -15.33
CA GLU A 169 25.73 -4.62 -16.11
C GLU A 169 24.98 -5.90 -16.49
N GLU A 170 24.12 -6.41 -15.60
CA GLU A 170 23.26 -7.56 -15.90
C GLU A 170 22.27 -7.26 -17.03
N PHE A 171 21.64 -6.08 -17.04
CA PHE A 171 20.74 -5.66 -18.12
C PHE A 171 21.46 -5.40 -19.45
N LYS A 172 22.65 -4.79 -19.41
CA LYS A 172 23.51 -4.66 -20.61
C LYS A 172 23.89 -6.02 -21.18
N ARG A 173 24.14 -7.02 -20.32
CA ARG A 173 24.45 -8.40 -20.73
C ARG A 173 23.27 -9.07 -21.44
N LEU A 174 22.02 -8.71 -21.14
CA LEU A 174 20.83 -9.15 -21.88
C LEU A 174 20.70 -8.51 -23.28
N GLY A 175 21.55 -7.53 -23.61
CA GLY A 175 21.57 -6.84 -24.90
C GLY A 175 20.57 -5.69 -25.02
N VAL A 176 20.03 -5.22 -23.90
CA VAL A 176 19.12 -4.08 -23.87
C VAL A 176 19.85 -2.79 -24.21
N VAL A 177 19.29 -2.00 -25.13
CA VAL A 177 19.87 -0.72 -25.56
C VAL A 177 19.08 0.45 -24.97
N GLY A 178 19.75 1.31 -24.21
CA GLY A 178 19.18 2.50 -23.58
C GLY A 178 20.25 3.47 -23.11
N ASP A 179 19.83 4.58 -22.50
CA ASP A 179 20.75 5.54 -21.86
C ASP A 179 21.25 5.02 -20.51
N TRP A 180 22.15 4.05 -20.55
CA TRP A 180 22.79 3.50 -19.33
C TRP A 180 23.77 4.45 -18.65
N ASN A 181 24.14 5.56 -19.32
CA ASN A 181 25.08 6.53 -18.77
C ASN A 181 24.37 7.59 -17.92
N ASN A 182 23.11 7.89 -18.25
CA ASN A 182 22.26 8.80 -17.48
C ASN A 182 20.98 8.11 -17.04
N PRO A 183 21.04 7.06 -16.20
CA PRO A 183 19.85 6.47 -15.63
C PRO A 183 19.20 7.42 -14.63
N TYR A 184 17.88 7.35 -14.47
CA TYR A 184 17.22 8.08 -13.40
C TYR A 184 17.21 7.24 -12.10
N THR A 185 17.29 7.89 -10.95
CA THR A 185 17.18 7.21 -9.64
C THR A 185 16.32 8.04 -8.71
N THR A 186 15.47 7.38 -7.90
CA THR A 186 14.64 8.10 -6.92
C THR A 186 15.46 8.79 -5.83
N MET A 187 16.68 8.31 -5.55
CA MET A 187 17.61 8.91 -4.58
C MET A 187 18.44 10.07 -5.14
N ALA A 188 18.38 10.40 -6.43
CA ALA A 188 19.08 11.58 -6.93
C ALA A 188 18.53 12.84 -6.25
N TYR A 189 19.37 13.73 -5.73
CA TYR A 189 18.91 14.92 -4.97
C TYR A 189 17.87 15.75 -5.72
N ARG A 190 18.04 15.89 -7.04
CA ARG A 190 17.04 16.53 -7.89
C ARG A 190 15.72 15.77 -7.99
N ALA A 191 15.75 14.45 -8.08
CA ALA A 191 14.54 13.63 -8.08
C ALA A 191 13.84 13.74 -6.71
N GLU A 192 14.57 13.65 -5.61
CA GLU A 192 14.04 13.86 -4.25
C GLU A 192 13.36 15.23 -4.09
N ALA A 193 13.99 16.29 -4.63
CA ALA A 193 13.43 17.64 -4.59
C ALA A 193 12.12 17.74 -5.38
N LEU A 194 12.06 17.13 -6.56
CA LEU A 194 10.87 17.12 -7.41
C LEU A 194 9.75 16.24 -6.81
N ILE A 195 10.09 15.10 -6.21
CA ILE A 195 9.12 14.26 -5.47
C ILE A 195 8.51 15.06 -4.31
N ALA A 196 9.33 15.78 -3.54
CA ALA A 196 8.86 16.67 -2.48
C ALA A 196 7.97 17.80 -3.03
N GLU A 197 8.29 18.34 -4.21
CA GLU A 197 7.46 19.35 -4.87
C GLU A 197 6.10 18.78 -5.31
N GLU A 198 6.06 17.57 -5.87
CA GLU A 198 4.80 16.88 -6.22
C GLU A 198 3.90 16.69 -5.01
N LEU A 199 4.46 16.28 -3.86
CA LEU A 199 3.70 16.22 -2.61
C LEU A 199 3.15 17.60 -2.22
N MET A 200 3.97 18.66 -2.30
CA MET A 200 3.52 20.01 -1.97
C MET A 200 2.42 20.51 -2.93
N LYS A 201 2.35 20.04 -4.18
CA LYS A 201 1.21 20.31 -5.08
C LYS A 201 -0.09 19.69 -4.56
N PHE A 202 -0.05 18.47 -4.00
CA PHE A 202 -1.21 17.87 -3.31
C PHE A 202 -1.61 18.64 -2.05
N ALA A 203 -0.66 19.27 -1.35
CA ALA A 203 -0.97 20.17 -0.25
C ALA A 203 -1.63 21.47 -0.74
N MET A 204 -1.11 22.05 -1.82
CA MET A 204 -1.63 23.27 -2.44
C MET A 204 -3.05 23.12 -2.98
N ASN A 205 -3.38 22.00 -3.63
CA ASN A 205 -4.73 21.73 -4.14
C ASN A 205 -5.71 21.19 -3.06
N GLY A 206 -5.24 21.04 -1.82
CA GLY A 206 -6.05 20.66 -0.68
C GLY A 206 -6.44 19.18 -0.63
N LEU A 207 -5.83 18.31 -1.43
CA LEU A 207 -6.06 16.87 -1.38
C LEU A 207 -5.27 16.18 -0.25
N LEU A 208 -4.13 16.73 0.16
CA LEU A 208 -3.35 16.21 1.28
C LEU A 208 -4.02 16.56 2.62
N TYR A 209 -4.20 15.57 3.48
CA TYR A 209 -4.67 15.79 4.86
C TYR A 209 -4.04 14.80 5.84
N ARG A 210 -4.03 15.19 7.12
CA ARG A 210 -3.65 14.32 8.23
C ARG A 210 -4.91 13.65 8.76
N GLY A 211 -5.02 12.35 8.54
CA GLY A 211 -6.09 11.49 9.04
C GLY A 211 -5.57 10.52 10.07
N SER A 212 -6.37 9.51 10.38
CA SER A 212 -6.01 8.45 11.31
C SER A 212 -6.29 7.10 10.68
N LYS A 213 -5.38 6.13 10.79
CA LYS A 213 -5.65 4.75 10.39
C LYS A 213 -5.05 3.76 11.39
N PRO A 214 -5.78 2.67 11.71
CA PRO A 214 -5.22 1.59 12.49
C PRO A 214 -4.11 0.87 11.72
N VAL A 215 -2.95 0.79 12.34
CA VAL A 215 -1.80 0.03 11.85
C VAL A 215 -1.45 -1.07 12.85
N MET A 216 -0.88 -2.17 12.37
CA MET A 216 -0.26 -3.14 13.27
C MET A 216 0.94 -2.47 13.92
N TRP A 217 0.94 -2.39 15.24
CA TRP A 217 1.89 -1.64 16.03
C TRP A 217 2.58 -2.56 17.03
N SER A 218 3.92 -2.57 16.99
CA SER A 218 4.73 -3.19 18.03
C SER A 218 4.95 -2.20 19.15
N VAL A 219 4.35 -2.46 20.31
CA VAL A 219 4.53 -1.62 21.52
C VAL A 219 5.97 -1.65 22.01
N VAL A 220 6.63 -2.81 21.89
CA VAL A 220 8.03 -3.01 22.32
C VAL A 220 9.00 -2.21 21.46
N GLU A 221 8.73 -2.17 20.14
CA GLU A 221 9.61 -1.50 19.18
C GLU A 221 9.15 -0.08 18.86
N GLN A 222 7.99 0.33 19.38
CA GLN A 222 7.32 1.60 19.12
C GLN A 222 7.28 1.98 17.62
N THR A 223 6.91 1.01 16.78
CA THR A 223 6.83 1.18 15.33
C THR A 223 5.65 0.44 14.74
N ALA A 224 5.14 0.98 13.63
CA ALA A 224 4.22 0.26 12.77
C ALA A 224 4.95 -0.90 12.07
N LEU A 225 4.26 -2.02 11.89
CA LEU A 225 4.74 -3.21 11.20
C LEU A 225 3.86 -3.49 9.97
N ALA A 226 4.51 -3.85 8.87
CA ALA A 226 3.85 -4.37 7.68
C ALA A 226 3.40 -5.83 7.89
N GLU A 227 2.46 -6.31 7.07
CA GLU A 227 1.97 -7.70 7.14
C GLU A 227 3.08 -8.74 6.96
N ALA A 228 4.10 -8.43 6.15
CA ALA A 228 5.28 -9.28 5.98
C ALA A 228 6.20 -9.33 7.24
N GLU A 229 6.03 -8.41 8.19
CA GLU A 229 6.78 -8.34 9.45
C GLU A 229 6.04 -9.01 10.62
N ILE A 230 4.94 -9.71 10.33
CA ILE A 230 4.09 -10.39 11.32
C ILE A 230 4.25 -11.90 11.23
N GLU A 231 4.37 -12.52 12.40
CA GLU A 231 4.29 -13.96 12.58
C GLU A 231 3.14 -14.31 13.53
N TYR A 232 2.55 -15.49 13.37
CA TYR A 232 1.44 -15.93 14.19
C TYR A 232 1.90 -16.96 15.22
N TYR A 233 1.50 -16.73 16.48
CA TYR A 233 1.77 -17.65 17.59
C TYR A 233 0.49 -17.93 18.38
N ASN A 234 0.46 -19.08 19.04
CA ASN A 234 -0.61 -19.40 20.00
C ASN A 234 -0.60 -18.38 21.16
N PHE A 235 -1.74 -17.73 21.37
CA PHE A 235 -1.92 -16.71 22.39
C PHE A 235 -3.24 -16.92 23.14
N GLU A 236 -3.25 -16.63 24.44
CA GLU A 236 -4.45 -16.74 25.27
C GLU A 236 -5.06 -15.36 25.57
N SER A 237 -6.16 -15.06 24.89
CA SER A 237 -6.94 -13.83 25.07
C SER A 237 -8.00 -13.98 26.16
N ASP A 238 -8.36 -12.87 26.82
CA ASP A 238 -9.64 -12.82 27.55
C ASP A 238 -10.76 -12.79 26.51
N ALA A 239 -11.86 -13.47 26.74
CA ALA A 239 -13.08 -13.34 25.95
C ALA A 239 -14.19 -12.78 26.84
N ILE A 240 -14.89 -11.74 26.41
CA ILE A 240 -15.98 -11.13 27.17
C ILE A 240 -17.23 -10.94 26.31
N TYR A 241 -18.37 -11.01 26.97
CA TYR A 241 -19.69 -10.74 26.39
C TYR A 241 -20.27 -9.51 27.10
N VAL A 242 -20.63 -8.49 26.35
CA VAL A 242 -20.94 -7.15 26.90
C VAL A 242 -22.29 -6.64 26.38
N LYS A 243 -23.11 -6.11 27.29
CA LYS A 243 -24.40 -5.47 27.02
C LYS A 243 -24.17 -4.04 26.54
N PHE A 244 -24.72 -3.71 25.39
CA PHE A 244 -24.90 -2.35 24.89
C PHE A 244 -26.41 -2.04 24.93
N PRO A 245 -26.88 -1.29 25.94
CA PRO A 245 -28.30 -0.97 26.09
C PRO A 245 -28.81 -0.14 24.90
N PHE A 246 -30.07 -0.31 24.49
CA PHE A 246 -30.65 0.62 23.51
C PHE A 246 -30.78 2.03 24.11
N ALA A 247 -30.27 3.04 23.41
CA ALA A 247 -30.43 4.44 23.76
C ALA A 247 -31.66 5.04 23.05
N GLN A 248 -31.76 4.82 21.74
CA GLN A 248 -32.93 5.18 20.94
C GLN A 248 -33.32 4.01 20.03
N ILE A 249 -34.62 3.75 19.95
CA ILE A 249 -35.21 2.73 19.08
C ILE A 249 -36.04 3.48 18.04
N SER A 250 -35.83 3.21 16.76
CA SER A 250 -36.60 3.86 15.71
C SER A 250 -38.06 3.39 15.72
N GLU A 251 -39.00 4.32 15.82
CA GLU A 251 -40.45 4.05 15.76
C GLU A 251 -41.00 4.08 14.32
N GLU A 252 -40.21 4.51 13.33
CA GLU A 252 -40.62 4.66 11.91
C GLU A 252 -40.71 3.34 11.12
N SER A 253 -40.39 2.20 11.71
CA SER A 253 -40.51 0.91 11.02
C SER A 253 -41.96 0.41 11.02
N GLU A 254 -42.39 -0.24 9.93
CA GLU A 254 -43.57 -1.13 9.89
C GLU A 254 -43.45 -2.37 10.81
N GLY A 255 -42.56 -2.33 11.81
CA GLY A 255 -42.52 -3.30 12.89
C GLY A 255 -43.85 -3.28 13.64
N THR A 256 -44.47 -4.43 13.82
CA THR A 256 -45.66 -4.55 14.67
C THR A 256 -45.36 -3.96 16.05
N ASN A 257 -46.29 -3.18 16.63
CA ASN A 257 -46.13 -2.53 17.95
C ASN A 257 -45.52 -3.43 19.04
N LYS A 258 -45.74 -4.74 18.97
CA LYS A 258 -45.16 -5.75 19.87
C LYS A 258 -43.62 -5.81 19.84
N THR A 259 -42.98 -5.55 18.70
CA THR A 259 -41.51 -5.58 18.54
C THR A 259 -40.81 -4.45 19.28
N LEU A 260 -41.40 -3.27 19.25
CA LEU A 260 -40.89 -2.11 19.97
C LEU A 260 -41.01 -2.31 21.50
N ASP A 261 -42.09 -2.94 21.96
CA ASP A 261 -42.33 -3.20 23.38
C ASP A 261 -41.28 -4.13 24.02
N PHE A 262 -40.81 -5.16 23.29
CA PHE A 262 -39.76 -6.03 23.81
C PHE A 262 -38.35 -5.45 23.68
N LEU A 263 -38.09 -4.56 22.71
CA LEU A 263 -36.80 -3.88 22.57
C LEU A 263 -36.56 -2.82 23.64
N ARG A 264 -37.63 -2.19 24.17
CA ARG A 264 -37.54 -1.26 25.30
C ARG A 264 -36.94 -1.97 26.53
N GLY A 265 -35.85 -1.39 27.04
CA GLY A 265 -35.07 -1.95 28.15
C GLY A 265 -34.24 -3.17 27.81
N SER A 266 -34.04 -3.47 26.51
CA SER A 266 -33.14 -4.54 26.06
C SER A 266 -31.72 -4.04 25.79
N SER A 267 -30.79 -4.97 25.64
CA SER A 267 -29.40 -4.69 25.27
C SER A 267 -28.94 -5.62 24.16
N VAL A 268 -28.20 -5.07 23.20
CA VAL A 268 -27.42 -5.88 22.25
C VAL A 268 -26.24 -6.50 23.00
N VAL A 269 -25.98 -7.79 22.79
CA VAL A 269 -24.80 -8.44 23.36
C VAL A 269 -23.74 -8.56 22.30
N ILE A 270 -22.56 -7.98 22.53
CA ILE A 270 -21.37 -8.17 21.69
C ILE A 270 -20.45 -9.21 22.31
N TRP A 271 -19.56 -9.76 21.49
CA TRP A 271 -18.43 -10.55 21.95
C TRP A 271 -17.11 -9.93 21.49
N THR A 272 -16.08 -9.96 22.34
CA THR A 272 -14.73 -9.54 21.96
C THR A 272 -13.64 -10.30 22.72
N THR A 273 -12.49 -10.47 22.07
CA THR A 273 -11.26 -11.01 22.65
C THR A 273 -10.28 -9.92 23.12
N THR A 274 -10.64 -8.65 22.92
CA THR A 274 -9.81 -7.48 23.25
C THR A 274 -10.57 -6.51 24.16
N PRO A 275 -10.81 -6.83 25.45
CA PRO A 275 -11.50 -5.93 26.36
C PRO A 275 -10.98 -4.49 26.36
N TRP A 276 -9.67 -4.31 26.24
CA TRP A 276 -9.01 -3.00 26.15
C TRP A 276 -9.49 -2.11 24.99
N THR A 277 -10.17 -2.62 23.98
CA THR A 277 -10.70 -1.81 22.87
C THR A 277 -12.08 -1.20 23.17
N ILE A 278 -12.77 -1.63 24.24
CA ILE A 278 -14.11 -1.14 24.59
C ILE A 278 -14.15 0.39 24.77
N PRO A 279 -13.20 1.06 25.46
CA PRO A 279 -13.15 2.52 25.54
C PRO A 279 -13.18 3.24 24.16
N GLY A 280 -12.63 2.59 23.13
CA GLY A 280 -12.58 3.12 21.76
C GLY A 280 -13.77 2.71 20.89
N SER A 281 -14.78 2.03 21.46
CA SER A 281 -15.96 1.59 20.71
C SER A 281 -16.78 2.80 20.24
N ARG A 282 -17.14 2.80 18.95
CA ARG A 282 -17.88 3.87 18.30
C ARG A 282 -19.11 3.40 17.52
N ALA A 283 -19.19 2.11 17.20
CA ALA A 283 -20.37 1.50 16.60
C ALA A 283 -20.53 0.05 17.08
N VAL A 284 -21.65 -0.58 16.75
CA VAL A 284 -21.81 -2.03 16.78
C VAL A 284 -22.23 -2.48 15.39
N SER A 285 -21.48 -3.39 14.79
CA SER A 285 -21.81 -3.97 13.49
C SER A 285 -22.71 -5.20 13.65
N PHE A 286 -23.72 -5.30 12.79
CA PHE A 286 -24.57 -6.47 12.60
C PHE A 286 -24.61 -6.84 11.11
N SER A 287 -25.19 -7.96 10.74
CA SER A 287 -25.45 -8.32 9.34
C SER A 287 -26.94 -8.50 9.08
N SER A 288 -27.49 -7.80 8.09
CA SER A 288 -28.89 -7.93 7.66
C SER A 288 -29.27 -9.31 7.11
N LYS A 289 -28.28 -10.17 6.85
CA LYS A 289 -28.48 -11.57 6.41
C LYS A 289 -28.75 -12.54 7.56
N LEU A 290 -28.47 -12.14 8.79
CA LEU A 290 -28.67 -12.97 9.97
C LEU A 290 -30.01 -12.63 10.63
N ARG A 291 -30.56 -13.59 11.39
CA ARG A 291 -31.78 -13.38 12.17
C ARG A 291 -31.41 -13.12 13.62
N TYR A 292 -31.98 -12.06 14.20
CA TYR A 292 -31.77 -11.66 15.58
C TYR A 292 -33.07 -11.67 16.34
N SER A 293 -33.01 -12.03 17.61
CA SER A 293 -34.19 -12.04 18.47
C SER A 293 -33.87 -11.56 19.87
N VAL A 294 -34.90 -11.15 20.59
CA VAL A 294 -34.81 -10.78 22.00
C VAL A 294 -35.05 -12.00 22.87
N TYR A 295 -34.11 -12.29 23.77
CA TYR A 295 -34.16 -13.38 24.74
C TYR A 295 -34.24 -12.79 26.15
N GLN A 296 -35.30 -13.14 26.89
CA GLN A 296 -35.45 -12.73 28.29
C GLN A 296 -34.93 -13.82 29.23
N VAL A 297 -33.96 -13.49 30.09
CA VAL A 297 -33.45 -14.39 31.13
C VAL A 297 -34.56 -14.69 32.14
N LYS A 298 -34.88 -15.98 32.32
CA LYS A 298 -35.87 -16.46 33.27
C LYS A 298 -35.23 -17.04 34.53
N GLU A 299 -34.13 -17.75 34.36
CA GLU A 299 -33.42 -18.40 35.46
C GLU A 299 -31.91 -18.28 35.25
N ALA A 300 -31.22 -17.83 36.30
CA ALA A 300 -29.77 -17.73 36.36
C ALA A 300 -29.31 -17.96 37.81
N PRO A 301 -28.10 -18.51 38.02
CA PRO A 301 -27.54 -18.65 39.36
C PRO A 301 -27.42 -17.30 40.09
N GLU A 302 -27.45 -17.35 41.43
CA GLU A 302 -27.21 -16.16 42.24
C GLU A 302 -25.82 -15.56 41.96
N GLY A 303 -25.75 -14.24 41.80
CA GLY A 303 -24.51 -13.53 41.45
C GLY A 303 -24.08 -13.66 39.98
N ASN A 304 -24.93 -14.22 39.09
CA ASN A 304 -24.63 -14.23 37.66
C ASN A 304 -24.68 -12.82 37.05
N TRP A 305 -23.81 -12.52 36.08
CA TRP A 305 -23.78 -11.20 35.43
C TRP A 305 -24.97 -10.96 34.48
N ALA A 306 -25.55 -12.04 33.93
CA ALA A 306 -26.86 -12.01 33.30
C ALA A 306 -27.95 -12.21 34.37
N SER A 307 -28.70 -11.14 34.67
CA SER A 307 -29.71 -11.13 35.72
C SER A 307 -31.06 -11.62 35.22
N VAL A 308 -31.86 -12.23 36.11
CA VAL A 308 -33.25 -12.59 35.79
C VAL A 308 -34.02 -11.33 35.39
N GLY A 309 -34.71 -11.37 34.26
CA GLY A 309 -35.41 -10.24 33.67
C GLY A 309 -34.64 -9.50 32.57
N ASP A 310 -33.32 -9.68 32.45
CA ASP A 310 -32.52 -9.09 31.38
C ASP A 310 -33.07 -9.51 30.01
N LYS A 311 -33.24 -8.53 29.10
CA LYS A 311 -33.62 -8.75 27.71
C LYS A 311 -32.41 -8.55 26.81
N LEU A 312 -31.94 -9.62 26.17
CA LEU A 312 -30.71 -9.64 25.39
C LEU A 312 -31.00 -9.88 23.91
N VAL A 313 -30.44 -9.04 23.03
CA VAL A 313 -30.55 -9.18 21.57
C VAL A 313 -29.32 -9.88 21.03
N ILE A 314 -29.55 -11.01 20.37
CA ILE A 314 -28.52 -11.97 19.95
C ILE A 314 -28.93 -12.60 18.62
N ALA A 315 -27.98 -13.03 17.79
CA ALA A 315 -28.26 -13.85 16.61
C ALA A 315 -28.82 -15.24 17.01
N ASP A 316 -29.91 -15.65 16.37
CA ASP A 316 -30.65 -16.88 16.70
C ASP A 316 -29.75 -18.12 16.76
N ASN A 317 -28.81 -18.24 15.82
CA ASN A 317 -27.93 -19.41 15.68
C ASN A 317 -26.86 -19.50 16.79
N LEU A 318 -26.57 -18.40 17.48
CA LEU A 318 -25.55 -18.32 18.54
C LEU A 318 -26.16 -18.29 19.95
N ALA A 319 -27.49 -18.25 20.05
CA ALA A 319 -28.20 -18.11 21.31
C ALA A 319 -27.83 -19.24 22.30
N ASP A 320 -27.91 -20.51 21.90
CA ASP A 320 -27.65 -21.64 22.79
C ASP A 320 -26.21 -21.67 23.32
N GLU A 321 -25.23 -21.28 22.49
CA GLU A 321 -23.84 -21.14 22.91
C GLU A 321 -23.71 -20.05 23.99
N ILE A 322 -24.31 -18.88 23.77
CA ILE A 322 -24.23 -17.77 24.73
C ILE A 322 -24.95 -18.11 26.03
N LYS A 323 -26.08 -18.81 25.96
CA LYS A 323 -26.77 -19.33 27.15
C LYS A 323 -25.84 -20.21 27.99
N SER A 324 -25.14 -21.13 27.32
CA SER A 324 -24.17 -22.03 27.96
C SER A 324 -23.00 -21.25 28.59
N VAL A 325 -22.35 -20.38 27.83
CA VAL A 325 -21.16 -19.61 28.28
C VAL A 325 -21.50 -18.62 29.39
N SER A 326 -22.69 -18.02 29.37
CA SER A 326 -23.21 -17.13 30.42
C SER A 326 -23.81 -17.86 31.61
N LYS A 327 -23.86 -19.20 31.58
CA LYS A 327 -24.45 -20.05 32.63
C LYS A 327 -25.92 -19.69 32.94
N VAL A 328 -26.63 -19.13 31.97
CA VAL A 328 -28.08 -18.89 32.07
C VAL A 328 -28.79 -20.24 31.99
N GLN A 329 -29.64 -20.55 32.96
CA GLN A 329 -30.33 -21.84 33.05
C GLN A 329 -31.54 -21.88 32.13
N ALA A 330 -32.30 -20.78 32.08
CA ALA A 330 -33.46 -20.64 31.21
C ALA A 330 -33.63 -19.21 30.71
N TRP A 331 -34.06 -19.09 29.45
CA TRP A 331 -34.53 -17.84 28.87
C TRP A 331 -35.70 -18.11 27.94
N THR A 332 -36.45 -17.07 27.61
CA THR A 332 -37.59 -17.14 26.68
C THR A 332 -37.34 -16.22 25.51
N LYS A 333 -37.50 -16.72 24.29
CA LYS A 333 -37.48 -15.92 23.06
C LYS A 333 -38.77 -15.09 23.00
N LEU A 334 -38.64 -13.77 23.04
CA LEU A 334 -39.78 -12.84 23.03
C LEU A 334 -40.24 -12.51 21.61
N GLY A 335 -39.31 -12.35 20.66
CA GLY A 335 -39.63 -12.02 19.28
C GLY A 335 -38.42 -11.67 18.41
N LEU A 336 -38.65 -11.62 17.11
CA LEU A 336 -37.66 -11.28 16.08
C LEU A 336 -37.40 -9.76 16.05
N VAL A 337 -36.15 -9.38 15.82
CA VAL A 337 -35.75 -7.99 15.59
C VAL A 337 -35.43 -7.82 14.11
N GLU A 338 -36.19 -6.96 13.45
CA GLU A 338 -35.97 -6.65 12.03
C GLU A 338 -34.68 -5.84 11.83
N SER A 339 -33.98 -6.11 10.73
CA SER A 339 -32.68 -5.49 10.42
C SER A 339 -32.77 -3.98 10.19
N ASN A 340 -33.89 -3.49 9.66
CA ASN A 340 -34.14 -2.05 9.51
C ASN A 340 -34.27 -1.32 10.86
N VAL A 341 -34.88 -1.97 11.86
CA VAL A 341 -34.97 -1.43 13.23
C VAL A 341 -33.57 -1.31 13.82
N LEU A 342 -32.72 -2.34 13.63
CA LEU A 342 -31.32 -2.28 14.07
C LEU A 342 -30.58 -1.11 13.41
N ALA A 343 -30.61 -1.00 12.08
CA ALA A 343 -29.90 0.04 11.33
C ALA A 343 -30.24 1.49 11.77
N MET A 344 -31.50 1.73 12.13
CA MET A 344 -31.98 3.05 12.53
C MET A 344 -31.87 3.33 14.03
N SER A 345 -31.58 2.32 14.85
CA SER A 345 -31.46 2.48 16.31
C SER A 345 -30.06 2.96 16.73
N THR A 346 -29.95 3.45 17.96
CA THR A 346 -28.67 3.73 18.64
C THR A 346 -28.61 3.00 19.99
N LEU A 347 -27.38 2.70 20.40
CA LEU A 347 -27.08 2.07 21.68
C LEU A 347 -26.35 3.07 22.60
N ALA A 348 -26.44 2.83 23.90
CA ALA A 348 -25.59 3.48 24.88
C ALA A 348 -24.25 2.72 24.98
N HIS A 349 -23.15 3.47 25.09
CA HIS A 349 -21.86 2.88 25.42
C HIS A 349 -21.95 2.15 26.77
N PRO A 350 -21.37 0.94 26.94
CA PRO A 350 -21.50 0.14 28.17
C PRO A 350 -20.91 0.82 29.42
N LEU A 351 -20.04 1.82 29.23
CA LEU A 351 -19.46 2.62 30.31
C LEU A 351 -20.19 3.94 30.55
N ARG A 352 -21.30 4.23 29.85
CA ARG A 352 -22.05 5.50 30.00
C ARG A 352 -22.47 5.79 31.45
N THR A 353 -22.85 4.75 32.22
CA THR A 353 -23.29 4.86 33.61
C THR A 353 -22.19 4.56 34.63
N SER A 354 -20.94 4.37 34.19
CA SER A 354 -19.83 3.95 35.05
C SER A 354 -19.29 5.07 35.95
N GLY A 355 -19.65 6.33 35.69
CA GLY A 355 -19.13 7.51 36.40
C GLY A 355 -17.70 7.90 36.02
N LEU A 356 -17.13 7.29 34.98
CA LEU A 356 -15.78 7.63 34.48
C LEU A 356 -15.75 8.92 33.62
N GLY A 357 -16.91 9.34 33.08
CA GLY A 357 -17.04 10.49 32.18
C GLY A 357 -16.56 10.20 30.75
N GLY A 358 -17.03 10.98 29.77
CA GLY A 358 -16.57 10.92 28.38
C GLY A 358 -17.12 9.75 27.56
N TYR A 359 -18.16 9.07 28.05
CA TYR A 359 -18.86 7.96 27.36
C TYR A 359 -20.34 8.27 27.09
N GLU A 360 -20.73 9.55 27.16
CA GLU A 360 -22.09 10.07 26.99
C GLU A 360 -22.47 10.31 25.51
N PHE A 361 -21.98 9.48 24.60
CA PHE A 361 -22.29 9.53 23.17
C PHE A 361 -23.02 8.26 22.71
N ASP A 362 -23.89 8.39 21.72
CA ASP A 362 -24.67 7.30 21.14
C ASP A 362 -23.82 6.44 20.18
N ILE A 363 -24.07 5.13 20.21
CA ILE A 363 -23.38 4.11 19.41
C ILE A 363 -24.32 3.66 18.29
N PRO A 364 -24.10 4.03 17.02
CA PRO A 364 -24.91 3.54 15.91
C PRO A 364 -24.70 2.04 15.67
N LEU A 365 -25.74 1.40 15.14
CA LEU A 365 -25.68 0.04 14.60
C LEU A 365 -25.44 0.10 13.09
N LEU A 366 -24.45 -0.65 12.59
CA LEU A 366 -24.02 -0.62 11.18
C LEU A 366 -24.20 -1.99 10.52
N ASP A 367 -24.71 -2.03 9.28
CA ASP A 367 -24.82 -3.29 8.51
C ASP A 367 -23.46 -3.63 7.86
N GLY A 368 -22.74 -4.56 8.49
CA GLY A 368 -21.40 -5.00 8.14
C GLY A 368 -21.38 -6.41 7.56
N ARG A 369 -20.89 -6.53 6.32
CA ARG A 369 -20.69 -7.83 5.64
C ARG A 369 -19.66 -8.74 6.32
N HIS A 370 -18.81 -8.18 7.18
CA HIS A 370 -17.80 -8.93 7.94
C HIS A 370 -18.41 -9.71 9.12
N VAL A 371 -19.65 -9.40 9.52
CA VAL A 371 -20.33 -10.08 10.62
C VAL A 371 -20.85 -11.44 10.17
N THR A 372 -20.52 -12.48 10.94
CA THR A 372 -20.94 -13.87 10.70
C THR A 372 -21.58 -14.47 11.95
N ASP A 373 -22.25 -15.61 11.80
CA ASP A 373 -22.88 -16.39 12.88
C ASP A 373 -22.07 -17.65 13.24
N VAL A 374 -20.78 -17.69 12.91
CA VAL A 374 -19.90 -18.83 13.21
C VAL A 374 -19.38 -18.78 14.65
N THR A 375 -19.09 -17.60 15.18
CA THR A 375 -18.58 -17.39 16.56
C THR A 375 -19.07 -16.05 17.13
N GLY A 376 -19.11 -15.94 18.46
CA GLY A 376 -19.45 -14.69 19.15
C GLY A 376 -20.95 -14.54 19.39
N THR A 377 -21.55 -13.43 18.96
CA THR A 377 -22.99 -13.15 19.18
C THR A 377 -23.78 -12.73 17.95
N GLY A 378 -23.12 -12.65 16.79
CA GLY A 378 -23.67 -11.99 15.61
C GLY A 378 -23.68 -10.45 15.71
N PHE A 379 -23.09 -9.89 16.77
CA PHE A 379 -22.79 -8.47 16.88
C PHE A 379 -21.32 -8.26 17.20
N VAL A 380 -20.68 -7.39 16.44
CA VAL A 380 -19.26 -7.06 16.58
C VAL A 380 -19.16 -5.60 17.02
N HIS A 381 -18.61 -5.33 18.21
CA HIS A 381 -18.33 -3.94 18.57
C HIS A 381 -17.27 -3.39 17.61
N THR A 382 -17.43 -2.14 17.19
CA THR A 382 -16.60 -1.50 16.19
C THR A 382 -15.82 -0.38 16.86
N ALA A 383 -14.51 -0.59 17.02
CA ALA A 383 -13.57 0.39 17.54
C ALA A 383 -12.62 0.81 16.39
N PRO A 384 -12.94 1.87 15.62
CA PRO A 384 -12.23 2.20 14.38
C PRO A 384 -10.73 2.51 14.57
N GLY A 385 -10.30 2.81 15.79
CA GLY A 385 -8.88 2.96 16.12
C GLY A 385 -8.09 1.65 16.31
N HIS A 386 -8.77 0.49 16.34
CA HIS A 386 -8.18 -0.79 16.75
C HIS A 386 -8.53 -1.99 15.86
N GLY A 387 -9.13 -1.76 14.70
CA GLY A 387 -9.45 -2.82 13.74
C GLY A 387 -9.48 -2.29 12.31
N ARG A 388 -8.92 -3.04 11.36
CA ARG A 388 -8.94 -2.64 9.95
C ARG A 388 -10.37 -2.63 9.40
N GLU A 389 -11.11 -3.72 9.63
CA GLU A 389 -12.52 -3.84 9.21
C GLU A 389 -13.40 -2.81 9.92
N ASP A 390 -13.14 -2.58 11.21
CA ASP A 390 -13.80 -1.54 12.01
C ASP A 390 -13.63 -0.14 11.41
N PHE A 391 -12.39 0.20 11.03
CA PHE A 391 -12.07 1.46 10.38
C PHE A 391 -12.73 1.59 9.00
N GLU A 392 -12.70 0.53 8.21
CA GLU A 392 -13.27 0.51 6.86
C GLU A 392 -14.79 0.75 6.89
N ILE A 393 -15.54 0.04 7.74
CA ILE A 393 -16.99 0.24 7.85
C ILE A 393 -17.32 1.62 8.44
N TRP A 394 -16.60 2.06 9.48
CA TRP A 394 -16.80 3.37 10.09
C TRP A 394 -16.60 4.49 9.07
N THR A 395 -15.52 4.43 8.30
CA THR A 395 -15.19 5.42 7.27
C THR A 395 -16.20 5.39 6.13
N ALA A 396 -16.58 4.19 5.66
CA ALA A 396 -17.56 4.04 4.59
C ALA A 396 -18.98 4.54 4.96
N GLN A 397 -19.31 4.56 6.25
CA GLN A 397 -20.61 5.02 6.76
C GLN A 397 -20.53 6.42 7.41
N SER A 398 -19.36 7.05 7.45
CA SER A 398 -19.09 8.32 8.15
C SER A 398 -20.09 9.42 7.80
N ARG A 399 -20.43 9.58 6.53
CA ARG A 399 -21.44 10.56 6.08
C ARG A 399 -22.80 10.31 6.72
N GLN A 400 -23.29 9.07 6.69
CA GLN A 400 -24.59 8.71 7.24
C GLN A 400 -24.61 8.85 8.77
N ILE A 401 -23.49 8.56 9.43
CA ILE A 401 -23.31 8.75 10.87
C ILE A 401 -23.39 10.23 11.23
N SER A 402 -22.68 11.09 10.48
CA SER A 402 -22.68 12.54 10.70
C SER A 402 -24.06 13.17 10.43
N GLU A 403 -24.80 12.69 9.42
CA GLU A 403 -26.17 13.13 9.13
C GLU A 403 -27.14 12.83 10.30
N ARG A 404 -26.83 11.84 11.14
CA ARG A 404 -27.55 11.53 12.39
C ARG A 404 -27.11 12.37 13.59
N GLY A 405 -26.22 13.34 13.39
CA GLY A 405 -25.68 14.19 14.46
C GLY A 405 -24.67 13.51 15.39
N ILE A 406 -24.11 12.37 14.97
CA ILE A 406 -23.11 11.62 15.74
C ILE A 406 -21.71 12.05 15.29
N ASP A 407 -20.84 12.37 16.25
CA ASP A 407 -19.44 12.72 15.97
C ASP A 407 -18.69 11.53 15.34
N THR A 408 -18.01 11.81 14.24
CA THR A 408 -17.26 10.81 13.46
C THR A 408 -15.78 10.73 13.85
N ALA A 409 -15.32 11.57 14.79
CA ALA A 409 -13.96 11.58 15.29
C ALA A 409 -13.57 10.21 15.89
N ILE A 410 -12.44 9.68 15.43
CA ILE A 410 -11.88 8.41 15.91
C ILE A 410 -10.96 8.72 17.09
N PRO A 411 -11.20 8.12 18.27
CA PRO A 411 -10.39 8.41 19.44
C PRO A 411 -9.00 7.77 19.37
N PHE A 412 -7.99 8.46 19.88
CA PHE A 412 -6.62 7.96 20.07
C PHE A 412 -6.43 7.39 21.46
N THR A 413 -7.19 6.35 21.81
CA THR A 413 -7.22 5.78 23.16
C THR A 413 -5.88 5.20 23.62
N VAL A 414 -4.98 4.77 22.72
CA VAL A 414 -3.70 4.10 23.07
C VAL A 414 -2.48 4.84 22.48
N ALA A 415 -1.52 5.15 23.35
CA ALA A 415 -0.25 5.81 23.05
C ALA A 415 0.79 4.86 22.41
N PRO A 416 1.88 5.39 21.82
CA PRO A 416 2.96 4.59 21.22
C PRO A 416 3.58 3.55 22.18
N ASP A 417 3.64 3.86 23.47
CA ASP A 417 4.19 3.00 24.53
C ASP A 417 3.19 1.96 25.06
N GLY A 418 2.01 1.83 24.43
CA GLY A 418 0.99 0.85 24.78
C GLY A 418 0.11 1.24 25.97
N LYS A 419 0.21 2.47 26.48
CA LYS A 419 -0.65 2.98 27.56
C LYS A 419 -1.89 3.68 27.05
N PHE A 420 -2.95 3.68 27.84
CA PHE A 420 -4.13 4.49 27.54
C PHE A 420 -3.84 6.00 27.67
N THR A 421 -4.43 6.78 26.77
CA THR A 421 -4.39 8.24 26.75
C THR A 421 -5.60 8.84 27.48
N ALA A 422 -5.67 10.16 27.54
CA ALA A 422 -6.85 10.89 28.03
C ALA A 422 -8.13 10.63 27.22
N GLU A 423 -8.03 10.08 26.01
CA GLU A 423 -9.19 9.70 25.18
C GLU A 423 -9.79 8.34 25.56
N ALA A 424 -9.25 7.69 26.60
CA ALA A 424 -9.89 6.58 27.31
C ALA A 424 -10.13 6.98 28.79
N PRO A 425 -11.12 7.86 29.06
CA PRO A 425 -11.31 8.45 30.38
C PRO A 425 -11.46 7.42 31.49
N GLY A 426 -10.72 7.63 32.58
CA GLY A 426 -10.73 6.74 33.75
C GLY A 426 -9.83 5.51 33.65
N PHE A 427 -9.07 5.36 32.55
CA PHE A 427 -8.08 4.30 32.38
C PHE A 427 -6.67 4.82 32.04
N GLU A 428 -6.43 6.12 32.15
CA GLU A 428 -5.21 6.79 31.74
C GLU A 428 -3.96 6.11 32.33
N GLY A 429 -2.95 5.90 31.49
CA GLY A 429 -1.69 5.28 31.88
C GLY A 429 -1.74 3.75 32.07
N ALA A 430 -2.90 3.10 32.02
CA ALA A 430 -2.97 1.65 32.07
C ALA A 430 -2.41 1.02 30.78
N GLU A 431 -1.69 -0.09 30.93
CA GLU A 431 -0.95 -0.72 29.84
C GLU A 431 -1.79 -1.79 29.16
N VAL A 432 -1.91 -1.72 27.83
CA VAL A 432 -2.47 -2.79 26.99
C VAL A 432 -1.44 -3.92 26.87
N ILE A 433 -0.25 -3.55 26.46
CA ILE A 433 0.96 -4.38 26.44
C ILE A 433 2.05 -3.57 27.15
N THR A 434 2.84 -4.23 28.00
CA THR A 434 3.98 -3.60 28.67
C THR A 434 5.12 -3.34 27.70
N ASP A 435 6.07 -2.47 28.04
CA ASP A 435 7.35 -2.27 27.35
C ASP A 435 8.10 -3.58 26.99
N LYS A 436 7.95 -4.63 27.83
CA LYS A 436 8.55 -5.96 27.64
C LYS A 436 7.71 -6.93 26.79
N GLY A 437 6.60 -6.48 26.21
CA GLY A 437 5.71 -7.29 25.38
C GLY A 437 4.85 -8.30 26.14
N LYS A 438 4.59 -8.06 27.43
CA LYS A 438 3.67 -8.87 28.24
C LYS A 438 2.29 -8.21 28.26
N LYS A 439 1.26 -9.00 28.56
CA LYS A 439 -0.10 -8.48 28.78
C LYS A 439 -0.10 -7.50 29.95
N GLY A 440 -0.56 -6.27 29.71
CA GLY A 440 -0.65 -5.24 30.75
C GLY A 440 -1.92 -5.36 31.60
N ASN A 441 -2.23 -4.31 32.37
CA ASN A 441 -3.36 -4.26 33.29
C ASN A 441 -4.68 -3.73 32.67
N ALA A 442 -4.64 -3.17 31.46
CA ALA A 442 -5.80 -2.54 30.80
C ALA A 442 -7.04 -3.45 30.74
N ASN A 443 -6.90 -4.70 30.28
CA ASN A 443 -8.02 -5.64 30.22
C ASN A 443 -8.71 -5.82 31.57
N LYS A 444 -7.93 -5.94 32.65
CA LYS A 444 -8.47 -6.15 34.00
C LYS A 444 -9.28 -4.94 34.46
N LEU A 445 -8.77 -3.74 34.21
CA LEU A 445 -9.45 -2.50 34.59
C LEU A 445 -10.76 -2.32 33.81
N VAL A 446 -10.74 -2.52 32.50
CA VAL A 446 -11.95 -2.41 31.67
C VAL A 446 -12.99 -3.44 32.08
N ILE A 447 -12.59 -4.70 32.29
CA ILE A 447 -13.51 -5.75 32.76
C ILE A 447 -14.14 -5.35 34.11
N ASN A 448 -13.35 -4.84 35.05
CA ASN A 448 -13.88 -4.41 36.35
C ASN A 448 -14.87 -3.24 36.22
N ALA A 449 -14.62 -2.29 35.31
CA ALA A 449 -15.54 -1.19 35.04
C ALA A 449 -16.86 -1.70 34.44
N LEU A 450 -16.80 -2.66 33.51
CA LEU A 450 -17.98 -3.30 32.92
C LEU A 450 -18.81 -4.08 33.97
N VAL A 451 -18.15 -4.74 34.93
CA VAL A 451 -18.84 -5.39 36.05
C VAL A 451 -19.55 -4.35 36.91
N LYS A 452 -18.89 -3.25 37.27
CA LYS A 452 -19.49 -2.16 38.06
C LYS A 452 -20.68 -1.50 37.33
N ALA A 453 -20.62 -1.40 36.01
CA ALA A 453 -21.69 -0.87 35.18
C ALA A 453 -22.82 -1.88 34.89
N ASN A 454 -22.76 -3.09 35.45
CA ASN A 454 -23.69 -4.19 35.15
C ASN A 454 -23.80 -4.55 33.65
N ALA A 455 -22.73 -4.29 32.90
CA ALA A 455 -22.67 -4.46 31.45
C ALA A 455 -22.07 -5.81 31.03
N LEU A 456 -21.40 -6.55 31.92
CA LEU A 456 -20.84 -7.86 31.59
C LEU A 456 -21.96 -8.93 31.55
N VAL A 457 -21.85 -9.90 30.65
CA VAL A 457 -22.74 -11.08 30.57
C VAL A 457 -21.99 -12.35 30.91
N ALA A 458 -20.79 -12.50 30.35
CA ALA A 458 -19.93 -13.65 30.55
C ALA A 458 -18.46 -13.29 30.31
N ARG A 459 -17.56 -14.13 30.84
CA ARG A 459 -16.12 -14.02 30.64
C ARG A 459 -15.52 -15.41 30.47
N GLY A 460 -14.56 -15.54 29.57
CA GLY A 460 -13.79 -16.75 29.34
C GLY A 460 -12.35 -16.46 28.93
N ARG A 461 -11.67 -17.51 28.48
CA ARG A 461 -10.33 -17.47 27.87
C ARG A 461 -10.38 -18.20 26.54
N LEU A 462 -9.73 -17.62 25.52
CA LEU A 462 -9.64 -18.22 24.19
C LEU A 462 -8.18 -18.36 23.79
N LYS A 463 -7.78 -19.57 23.37
CA LYS A 463 -6.49 -19.83 22.75
C LYS A 463 -6.66 -19.80 21.23
N HIS A 464 -5.89 -18.94 20.56
CA HIS A 464 -5.95 -18.75 19.11
C HIS A 464 -4.62 -18.25 18.57
N GLN A 465 -4.49 -18.19 17.25
CA GLN A 465 -3.32 -17.61 16.59
C GLN A 465 -3.41 -16.08 16.61
N TYR A 466 -2.41 -15.43 17.17
CA TYR A 466 -2.38 -13.97 17.31
C TYR A 466 -1.11 -13.39 16.67
N PRO A 467 -1.19 -12.22 16.01
CA PRO A 467 -0.04 -11.62 15.36
C PRO A 467 1.00 -11.15 16.39
N HIS A 468 2.26 -11.44 16.09
CA HIS A 468 3.44 -11.01 16.84
C HIS A 468 4.44 -10.39 15.88
N SER A 469 5.26 -9.49 16.39
CA SER A 469 6.41 -8.99 15.63
C SER A 469 7.37 -10.13 15.35
N TRP A 470 7.79 -10.27 14.10
CA TRP A 470 8.82 -11.23 13.71
C TRP A 470 10.17 -10.96 14.41
N ARG A 471 10.42 -9.71 14.85
CA ARG A 471 11.67 -9.28 15.49
C ARG A 471 11.64 -9.57 16.98
N SER A 472 10.69 -8.99 17.72
CA SER A 472 10.62 -9.13 19.18
C SER A 472 9.95 -10.42 19.63
N LYS A 473 9.22 -11.11 18.73
CA LYS A 473 8.36 -12.26 19.04
C LYS A 473 7.31 -11.93 20.11
N ARG A 474 6.89 -10.67 20.18
CA ARG A 474 5.88 -10.16 21.13
C ARG A 474 4.59 -9.78 20.42
N PRO A 475 3.43 -9.85 21.11
CA PRO A 475 2.14 -9.55 20.48
C PRO A 475 2.10 -8.11 19.97
N VAL A 476 1.47 -7.91 18.82
CA VAL A 476 1.20 -6.57 18.26
C VAL A 476 -0.24 -6.17 18.55
N ILE A 477 -0.53 -4.87 18.50
CA ILE A 477 -1.90 -4.36 18.56
C ILE A 477 -2.23 -3.59 17.30
N PHE A 478 -3.50 -3.51 16.95
CA PHE A 478 -3.95 -2.47 16.03
C PHE A 478 -4.10 -1.16 16.80
N ARG A 479 -3.33 -0.16 16.39
CA ARG A 479 -3.34 1.15 17.02
C ARG A 479 -3.57 2.22 15.97
N ASN A 480 -4.45 3.15 16.27
CA ASN A 480 -4.66 4.31 15.44
C ASN A 480 -3.40 5.19 15.46
N THR A 481 -2.88 5.50 14.27
CA THR A 481 -1.75 6.41 14.12
C THR A 481 -2.16 7.56 13.23
N PRO A 482 -1.74 8.79 13.54
CA PRO A 482 -1.80 9.88 12.57
C PRO A 482 -1.06 9.43 11.31
N GLN A 483 -1.73 9.53 10.17
CA GLN A 483 -1.15 9.21 8.87
C GLN A 483 -1.55 10.32 7.89
N TRP A 484 -0.73 10.51 6.86
CA TRP A 484 -0.96 11.43 5.77
C TRP A 484 -1.65 10.73 4.62
N PHE A 485 -2.70 11.35 4.11
CA PHE A 485 -3.55 10.79 3.08
C PHE A 485 -3.74 11.79 1.94
N VAL A 486 -3.93 11.26 0.74
CA VAL A 486 -4.52 11.98 -0.38
C VAL A 486 -5.98 11.58 -0.50
N HIS A 487 -6.87 12.58 -0.47
CA HIS A 487 -8.29 12.39 -0.70
C HIS A 487 -8.56 11.86 -2.11
N MET A 488 -9.35 10.79 -2.21
CA MET A 488 -9.83 10.27 -3.49
C MET A 488 -11.12 10.94 -3.95
N ASP A 489 -11.99 11.32 -3.02
CA ASP A 489 -13.36 11.79 -3.28
C ASP A 489 -13.61 13.26 -2.89
N LYS A 490 -12.55 14.00 -2.54
CA LYS A 490 -12.65 15.46 -2.35
C LYS A 490 -12.57 16.15 -3.70
N LYS A 491 -13.43 17.16 -3.90
CA LYS A 491 -13.38 18.04 -5.07
C LYS A 491 -12.15 18.94 -4.97
N PHE A 492 -11.44 19.08 -6.08
CA PHE A 492 -10.26 19.93 -6.18
C PHE A 492 -10.16 20.51 -7.59
N THR A 493 -9.20 21.42 -7.77
CA THR A 493 -8.89 22.00 -9.07
C THR A 493 -7.45 21.70 -9.43
N VAL A 494 -7.23 21.24 -10.65
CA VAL A 494 -5.93 21.06 -11.25
C VAL A 494 -6.00 21.49 -12.72
N GLU A 495 -4.86 21.76 -13.35
CA GLU A 495 -4.83 22.00 -14.78
C GLU A 495 -5.51 20.85 -15.53
N ARG A 496 -6.24 21.16 -16.61
CA ARG A 496 -6.94 20.19 -17.48
C ARG A 496 -8.10 19.41 -16.84
N SER A 497 -8.48 19.70 -15.59
CA SER A 497 -9.72 19.18 -14.99
C SER A 497 -10.89 20.16 -15.15
N GLU A 498 -12.11 19.64 -15.27
CA GLU A 498 -13.33 20.45 -15.12
C GLU A 498 -13.49 20.86 -13.65
N GLU A 499 -14.13 22.01 -13.39
CA GLU A 499 -14.44 22.40 -12.02
C GLU A 499 -15.27 21.31 -11.31
N ASN A 500 -14.97 21.06 -10.04
CA ASN A 500 -15.69 20.15 -9.16
C ASN A 500 -15.53 18.63 -9.41
N GLN A 501 -14.46 18.18 -10.04
CA GLN A 501 -14.13 16.74 -10.14
C GLN A 501 -13.32 16.23 -8.94
N THR A 502 -13.46 14.94 -8.62
CA THR A 502 -12.61 14.24 -7.62
C THR A 502 -11.46 13.51 -8.28
N LEU A 503 -10.40 13.19 -7.51
CA LEU A 503 -9.25 12.45 -8.03
C LEU A 503 -9.65 11.09 -8.60
N ARG A 504 -10.62 10.41 -7.95
CA ARG A 504 -11.18 9.15 -8.44
C ARG A 504 -11.85 9.30 -9.80
N GLN A 505 -12.71 10.32 -9.95
CA GLN A 505 -13.43 10.56 -11.21
C GLN A 505 -12.46 10.82 -12.37
N LEU A 506 -11.45 11.65 -12.11
CA LEU A 506 -10.43 11.98 -13.09
C LEU A 506 -9.60 10.74 -13.48
N ALA A 507 -9.15 9.95 -12.50
CA ALA A 507 -8.42 8.71 -12.76
C ALA A 507 -9.26 7.70 -13.57
N LEU A 508 -10.57 7.56 -13.27
CA LEU A 508 -11.47 6.68 -14.02
C LEU A 508 -11.67 7.16 -15.47
N LYS A 509 -11.76 8.47 -15.69
CA LYS A 509 -11.79 9.06 -17.04
C LYS A 509 -10.50 8.73 -17.79
N SER A 510 -9.34 9.00 -17.20
CA SER A 510 -8.05 8.70 -17.84
C SER A 510 -7.82 7.20 -18.11
N VAL A 511 -8.34 6.30 -17.26
CA VAL A 511 -8.34 4.85 -17.55
C VAL A 511 -9.18 4.51 -18.79
N SER A 512 -10.29 5.22 -19.02
CA SER A 512 -11.12 5.00 -20.21
C SER A 512 -10.44 5.46 -21.51
N GLU A 513 -9.64 6.53 -21.42
CA GLU A 513 -8.89 7.14 -22.52
C GLU A 513 -7.56 6.40 -22.81
N THR A 514 -7.03 5.67 -21.83
CA THR A 514 -5.81 4.88 -21.98
C THR A 514 -6.05 3.61 -22.84
N ASN A 515 -5.11 3.33 -23.74
CA ASN A 515 -5.07 2.07 -24.48
C ASN A 515 -4.42 0.96 -23.63
N PHE A 516 -5.08 -0.19 -23.50
CA PHE A 516 -4.58 -1.32 -22.71
C PHE A 516 -4.30 -2.54 -23.59
N VAL A 517 -3.12 -3.14 -23.39
CA VAL A 517 -2.71 -4.38 -24.04
C VAL A 517 -2.30 -5.39 -22.96
N PRO A 518 -3.11 -6.44 -22.69
CA PRO A 518 -4.42 -6.75 -23.30
C PRO A 518 -5.57 -5.84 -22.80
N PRO A 519 -6.69 -5.73 -23.54
CA PRO A 519 -7.82 -4.88 -23.15
C PRO A 519 -8.40 -5.15 -21.76
N VAL A 520 -8.32 -6.39 -21.27
CA VAL A 520 -8.78 -6.78 -19.93
C VAL A 520 -8.05 -6.05 -18.79
N GLY A 521 -6.83 -5.55 -19.04
CA GLY A 521 -6.08 -4.73 -18.07
C GLY A 521 -6.85 -3.48 -17.63
N ARG A 522 -7.66 -2.91 -18.53
CA ARG A 522 -8.52 -1.76 -18.24
C ARG A 522 -9.49 -2.05 -17.09
N ASN A 523 -10.19 -3.18 -17.15
CA ASN A 523 -11.18 -3.55 -16.13
C ASN A 523 -10.51 -3.78 -14.78
N ARG A 524 -9.30 -4.34 -14.78
CA ARG A 524 -8.51 -4.58 -13.56
C ARG A 524 -8.13 -3.27 -12.89
N LEU A 525 -7.56 -2.31 -13.63
CA LEU A 525 -7.18 -1.02 -13.06
C LEU A 525 -8.41 -0.21 -12.65
N ARG A 526 -9.47 -0.20 -13.49
CA ARG A 526 -10.73 0.50 -13.19
C ARG A 526 -11.34 0.04 -11.88
N GLY A 527 -11.55 -1.27 -11.68
CA GLY A 527 -12.17 -1.79 -10.46
C GLY A 527 -11.34 -1.50 -9.20
N MET A 528 -10.01 -1.46 -9.33
CA MET A 528 -9.12 -1.06 -8.24
C MET A 528 -9.23 0.42 -7.90
N ILE A 529 -9.45 1.29 -8.90
CA ILE A 529 -9.69 2.72 -8.67
C ILE A 529 -11.09 2.93 -8.10
N GLU A 530 -12.14 2.23 -8.55
CA GLU A 530 -13.50 2.39 -8.03
C GLU A 530 -13.60 2.10 -6.52
N ALA A 531 -12.96 1.02 -6.06
CA ALA A 531 -13.02 0.58 -4.67
C ALA A 531 -11.92 1.16 -3.76
N ARG A 532 -11.03 2.01 -4.29
CA ARG A 532 -9.86 2.48 -3.53
C ARG A 532 -10.28 3.40 -2.37
N PRO A 533 -9.86 3.18 -1.11
CA PRO A 533 -9.96 4.21 -0.08
C PRO A 533 -8.98 5.37 -0.35
N ASP A 534 -8.99 6.39 0.51
CA ASP A 534 -7.98 7.45 0.48
C ASP A 534 -6.54 6.88 0.52
N TRP A 535 -5.64 7.48 -0.27
CA TRP A 535 -4.30 6.94 -0.47
C TRP A 535 -3.37 7.37 0.67
N VAL A 536 -2.92 6.40 1.48
CA VAL A 536 -2.00 6.63 2.61
C VAL A 536 -0.57 6.82 2.12
N LEU A 537 -0.03 8.02 2.29
CA LEU A 537 1.31 8.41 1.86
C LEU A 537 2.39 8.22 2.94
N SER A 538 2.08 8.39 4.22
CA SER A 538 3.12 8.38 5.25
C SER A 538 3.64 6.99 5.61
N ARG A 539 4.93 6.93 5.92
CA ARG A 539 5.62 5.80 6.53
C ARG A 539 6.53 6.30 7.65
N GLN A 540 6.44 5.67 8.82
CA GLN A 540 7.33 5.93 9.96
C GLN A 540 8.64 5.16 9.79
N ARG A 541 9.48 5.61 8.85
CA ARG A 541 10.69 4.93 8.38
C ARG A 541 11.82 5.94 8.17
N ALA A 542 13.04 5.46 7.98
CA ALA A 542 14.24 6.28 7.98
C ALA A 542 14.74 6.66 6.57
N TRP A 543 14.46 5.85 5.55
CA TRP A 543 15.03 5.94 4.21
C TRP A 543 13.97 6.14 3.13
N GLY A 544 13.86 7.39 2.68
CA GLY A 544 12.99 7.86 1.61
C GLY A 544 12.86 9.38 1.62
N VAL A 545 12.03 9.91 0.72
CA VAL A 545 11.75 11.35 0.61
C VAL A 545 10.83 11.79 1.77
N PRO A 546 11.14 12.86 2.50
CA PRO A 546 10.31 13.33 3.61
C PRO A 546 8.95 13.87 3.16
N ILE A 547 7.96 13.81 4.05
CA ILE A 547 6.72 14.58 3.89
C ILE A 547 7.02 16.04 4.26
N THR A 548 7.24 16.87 3.25
CA THR A 548 7.71 18.26 3.37
C THR A 548 6.60 19.28 3.67
N VAL A 549 5.89 19.07 4.78
CA VAL A 549 4.85 20.01 5.27
C VAL A 549 5.03 20.35 6.75
N PHE A 550 4.48 21.48 7.16
CA PHE A 550 4.40 21.89 8.57
C PHE A 550 2.95 21.93 9.02
N VAL A 551 2.69 21.57 10.29
CA VAL A 551 1.36 21.56 10.89
C VAL A 551 1.32 22.52 12.06
N HIS A 552 0.36 23.44 12.08
CA HIS A 552 0.16 24.32 13.22
C HIS A 552 -0.42 23.52 14.39
N LYS A 553 0.19 23.59 15.58
CA LYS A 553 -0.14 22.74 16.74
C LYS A 553 -1.58 22.87 17.24
N THR A 554 -2.15 24.09 17.20
CA THR A 554 -3.52 24.35 17.66
C THR A 554 -4.57 24.28 16.55
N SER A 555 -4.39 25.02 15.45
CA SER A 555 -5.38 25.09 14.37
C SER A 555 -5.36 23.89 13.43
N MET A 556 -4.34 23.03 13.51
CA MET A 556 -4.11 21.89 12.62
C MET A 556 -3.98 22.26 11.13
N ILE A 557 -3.78 23.55 10.83
CA ILE A 557 -3.53 24.03 9.46
C ILE A 557 -2.19 23.45 8.97
N VAL A 558 -2.20 22.94 7.74
CA VAL A 558 -1.01 22.38 7.07
C VAL A 558 -0.47 23.41 6.08
N ILE A 559 0.83 23.71 6.09
CA ILE A 559 1.51 24.55 5.07
C ILE A 559 2.63 23.78 4.37
N PRO A 560 2.89 24.02 3.07
CA PRO A 560 2.22 25.00 2.20
C PRO A 560 0.76 24.63 1.88
N ASN A 561 -0.07 25.63 1.65
CA ASN A 561 -1.45 25.49 1.18
C ASN A 561 -1.89 26.73 0.38
N ALA A 562 -3.00 26.65 -0.37
CA ALA A 562 -3.48 27.75 -1.22
C ALA A 562 -3.78 29.07 -0.47
N SER A 563 -4.14 29.01 0.81
CA SER A 563 -4.48 30.18 1.64
C SER A 563 -3.27 30.79 2.36
N PHE A 564 -2.12 30.12 2.37
CA PHE A 564 -0.90 30.62 3.00
C PHE A 564 -0.10 31.48 2.01
N SER A 565 0.02 32.78 2.30
CA SER A 565 0.61 33.78 1.38
C SER A 565 2.06 33.51 0.99
N TYR A 566 2.81 32.78 1.81
CA TYR A 566 4.22 32.44 1.55
C TYR A 566 4.42 31.02 1.04
N SER A 567 3.37 30.33 0.58
CA SER A 567 3.48 28.94 0.08
C SER A 567 4.51 28.77 -1.02
N THR A 568 4.50 29.64 -2.04
CA THR A 568 5.47 29.56 -3.15
C THR A 568 6.91 29.72 -2.65
N GLU A 569 7.15 30.67 -1.74
CA GLU A 569 8.47 30.90 -1.16
C GLU A 569 8.92 29.71 -0.30
N LEU A 570 8.03 29.17 0.53
CA LEU A 570 8.29 28.00 1.36
C LEU A 570 8.65 26.77 0.50
N MET A 571 7.83 26.48 -0.52
CA MET A 571 8.07 25.38 -1.47
C MET A 571 9.44 25.52 -2.13
N HIS A 572 9.78 26.72 -2.61
CA HIS A 572 11.07 26.99 -3.25
C HIS A 572 12.25 26.80 -2.28
N ARG A 573 12.15 27.27 -1.04
CA ARG A 573 13.20 27.09 -0.02
C ARG A 573 13.46 25.60 0.25
N ILE A 574 12.39 24.82 0.37
CA ILE A 574 12.46 23.37 0.61
C ILE A 574 13.06 22.65 -0.61
N SER A 575 12.50 22.86 -1.80
CA SER A 575 12.95 22.16 -3.01
C SER A 575 14.40 22.51 -3.38
N SER A 576 14.81 23.77 -3.20
CA SER A 576 16.20 24.19 -3.41
C SER A 576 17.15 23.51 -2.44
N ALA A 577 16.81 23.48 -1.14
CA ALA A 577 17.65 22.82 -0.14
C ALA A 577 17.79 21.32 -0.41
N ILE A 578 16.68 20.62 -0.74
CA ILE A 578 16.73 19.20 -1.10
C ILE A 578 17.52 18.98 -2.41
N GLY A 579 17.42 19.89 -3.38
CA GLY A 579 18.15 19.78 -4.64
C GLY A 579 19.67 19.92 -4.48
N GLU A 580 20.13 20.67 -3.48
CA GLU A 580 21.55 20.92 -3.19
C GLU A 580 22.14 19.92 -2.19
N GLU A 581 21.41 19.63 -1.12
CA GLU A 581 21.89 18.87 0.06
C GLU A 581 21.26 17.46 0.16
N GLY A 582 20.29 17.14 -0.70
CA GLY A 582 19.46 15.95 -0.61
C GLY A 582 18.37 16.06 0.46
N SER A 583 17.58 15.00 0.59
CA SER A 583 16.48 14.89 1.56
C SER A 583 16.92 15.06 3.02
N ASP A 584 18.22 14.87 3.29
CA ASP A 584 18.82 15.04 4.62
C ASP A 584 18.74 16.51 5.09
N ALA A 585 18.59 17.47 4.18
CA ALA A 585 18.34 18.88 4.48
C ALA A 585 17.10 19.09 5.35
N TRP A 586 16.08 18.25 5.18
CA TRP A 586 14.85 18.29 5.97
C TRP A 586 15.07 17.78 7.39
N PHE A 587 15.97 16.81 7.58
CA PHE A 587 16.27 16.22 8.89
C PHE A 587 17.42 16.92 9.62
N ALA A 588 17.96 18.00 9.06
CA ALA A 588 19.07 18.72 9.66
C ALA A 588 18.65 19.47 10.94
N ASP A 589 19.59 19.65 11.86
CA ASP A 589 19.39 20.50 13.03
C ASP A 589 19.00 21.92 12.60
N GLY A 590 17.91 22.44 13.18
CA GLY A 590 17.37 23.76 12.85
C GLY A 590 16.66 23.85 11.50
N ALA A 591 16.33 22.73 10.85
CA ALA A 591 15.62 22.71 9.57
C ALA A 591 14.27 23.46 9.63
N LYS A 592 13.48 23.24 10.69
CA LYS A 592 12.21 23.94 10.90
C LYS A 592 12.40 25.46 10.91
N GLU A 593 13.35 25.95 11.70
CA GLU A 593 13.67 27.37 11.79
C GLU A 593 14.19 27.88 10.44
N ARG A 594 15.08 27.13 9.76
CA ARG A 594 15.60 27.47 8.44
C ARG A 594 14.49 27.72 7.42
N PHE A 595 13.48 26.85 7.37
CA PHE A 595 12.41 26.96 6.37
C PHE A 595 11.34 28.00 6.75
N LEU A 596 10.96 28.08 8.03
CA LEU A 596 9.87 28.94 8.49
C LEU A 596 10.27 30.38 8.83
N LYS A 597 11.57 30.66 9.02
CA LYS A 597 12.05 32.00 9.42
C LYS A 597 11.55 33.09 8.48
N GLY A 598 10.81 34.04 9.04
CA GLY A 598 10.24 35.19 8.34
C GLY A 598 8.94 34.89 7.56
N LEU A 599 8.47 33.65 7.53
CA LEU A 599 7.22 33.25 6.84
C LEU A 599 6.04 33.08 7.81
N VAL A 600 6.32 32.84 9.09
CA VAL A 600 5.34 32.68 10.18
C VAL A 600 5.76 33.53 11.37
N THR A 601 4.81 33.89 12.24
CA THR A 601 5.05 34.72 13.44
C THR A 601 6.00 34.04 14.42
N ASP A 602 5.72 32.79 14.78
CA ASP A 602 6.56 31.97 15.66
C ASP A 602 6.68 30.54 15.11
N PRO A 603 7.88 30.10 14.66
CA PRO A 603 8.15 28.71 14.26
C PRO A 603 7.89 27.67 15.37
N SER A 604 7.81 28.08 16.63
CA SER A 604 7.53 27.19 17.76
C SER A 604 6.08 26.67 17.75
N ASP A 605 5.14 27.40 17.14
CA ASP A 605 3.74 27.02 16.98
C ASP A 605 3.53 25.93 15.92
N TRP A 606 4.59 25.61 15.16
CA TRP A 606 4.54 24.65 14.07
C TRP A 606 5.30 23.37 14.40
N GLU A 607 4.71 22.26 14.01
CA GLU A 607 5.28 20.91 13.99
C GLU A 607 5.83 20.65 12.59
N GLN A 608 7.11 20.27 12.49
CA GLN A 608 7.68 19.75 11.26
C GLN A 608 7.34 18.27 11.14
N VAL A 609 6.78 17.85 10.01
CA VAL A 609 6.49 16.44 9.79
C VAL A 609 7.79 15.68 9.51
N THR A 610 8.01 14.58 10.23
CA THR A 610 9.21 13.74 10.12
C THR A 610 8.95 12.40 9.42
N ASP A 611 7.70 12.10 9.08
CA ASP A 611 7.35 10.92 8.28
C ASP A 611 7.98 11.00 6.88
N ILE A 612 8.25 9.85 6.27
CA ILE A 612 8.65 9.76 4.86
C ILE A 612 7.48 9.34 3.98
N LEU A 613 7.61 9.58 2.68
CA LEU A 613 6.68 9.18 1.65
C LEU A 613 6.72 7.67 1.39
N ASP A 614 5.57 7.16 0.94
CA ASP A 614 5.40 5.84 0.38
C ASP A 614 6.22 5.72 -0.91
N VAL A 615 6.96 4.62 -1.07
CA VAL A 615 7.76 4.35 -2.27
C VAL A 615 6.93 4.31 -3.56
N TRP A 616 5.63 4.03 -3.45
CA TRP A 616 4.72 4.14 -4.58
C TRP A 616 4.49 5.59 -5.02
N PHE A 617 4.61 6.57 -4.11
CA PHE A 617 4.58 7.98 -4.48
C PHE A 617 5.88 8.39 -5.18
N ASP A 618 7.04 7.96 -4.68
CA ASP A 618 8.35 8.20 -5.32
C ASP A 618 8.36 7.67 -6.75
N SER A 619 8.03 6.39 -6.93
CA SER A 619 7.96 5.76 -8.26
C SER A 619 6.80 6.30 -9.11
N GLY A 620 5.66 6.64 -8.49
CA GLY A 620 4.53 7.29 -9.15
C GLY A 620 4.86 8.67 -9.73
N SER A 621 5.81 9.39 -9.12
CA SER A 621 6.26 10.71 -9.54
C SER A 621 7.34 10.68 -10.63
N THR A 622 7.74 9.50 -11.11
CA THR A 622 8.85 9.36 -12.08
C THR A 622 8.68 10.19 -13.34
N HIS A 623 7.46 10.35 -13.85
CA HIS A 623 7.22 11.18 -15.04
C HIS A 623 7.57 12.66 -14.80
N ALA A 624 7.39 13.18 -13.59
CA ALA A 624 7.73 14.55 -13.23
C ALA A 624 9.25 14.80 -13.29
N PHE A 625 10.05 13.92 -12.69
CA PHE A 625 11.50 14.09 -12.63
C PHE A 625 12.27 13.43 -13.78
N THR A 626 11.57 12.88 -14.78
CA THR A 626 12.18 12.39 -16.02
C THR A 626 11.60 13.07 -17.26
N LEU A 627 10.32 12.87 -17.55
CA LEU A 627 9.68 13.31 -18.78
C LEU A 627 9.54 14.84 -18.83
N GLU A 628 9.39 15.47 -17.66
CA GLU A 628 9.25 16.92 -17.49
C GLU A 628 10.56 17.62 -17.07
N ASP A 629 11.69 16.90 -17.04
CA ASP A 629 13.00 17.47 -16.68
C ASP A 629 13.94 17.64 -17.89
N PRO A 630 13.82 18.74 -18.66
CA PRO A 630 14.62 18.97 -19.85
C PRO A 630 16.10 19.17 -19.57
N LYS A 631 16.47 19.52 -18.33
CA LYS A 631 17.87 19.78 -17.99
C LYS A 631 18.66 18.48 -17.88
N PHE A 632 18.08 17.44 -17.26
CA PHE A 632 18.76 16.17 -17.05
C PHE A 632 18.38 15.12 -18.09
N PHE A 633 17.16 15.18 -18.62
CA PHE A 633 16.68 14.26 -19.66
C PHE A 633 16.22 15.00 -20.92
N PRO A 634 17.12 15.74 -21.60
CA PRO A 634 16.77 16.52 -22.79
C PRO A 634 16.18 15.64 -23.92
N GLY A 635 16.62 14.38 -24.01
CA GLY A 635 16.08 13.42 -24.96
C GLY A 635 14.61 13.03 -24.71
N LEU A 636 14.12 13.18 -23.47
CA LEU A 636 12.73 12.93 -23.09
C LEU A 636 11.87 14.20 -23.12
N SER A 637 12.48 15.38 -23.04
CA SER A 637 11.75 16.66 -22.99
C SER A 637 10.93 17.02 -24.23
N GLY A 638 10.03 18.00 -24.07
CA GLY A 638 9.26 18.57 -25.19
C GLY A 638 8.24 17.59 -25.79
N ILE A 639 7.72 16.67 -24.99
CA ILE A 639 6.72 15.69 -25.42
C ILE A 639 5.43 16.42 -25.79
N ASN A 640 4.96 16.20 -27.01
CA ASN A 640 3.68 16.70 -27.48
C ASN A 640 2.80 15.52 -27.91
N ARG A 641 1.91 15.09 -27.01
CA ARG A 641 1.04 13.92 -27.22
C ARG A 641 -0.13 14.27 -28.14
N GLU A 642 -0.84 13.25 -28.63
CA GLU A 642 -2.02 13.45 -29.48
C GLU A 642 -3.07 14.38 -28.85
N GLU A 643 -3.33 14.23 -27.56
CA GLU A 643 -4.22 15.10 -26.77
C GLU A 643 -3.72 16.54 -26.61
N ASP A 644 -2.42 16.78 -26.84
CA ASP A 644 -1.78 18.11 -26.85
C ASP A 644 -1.68 18.67 -28.29
N GLY A 645 -2.18 17.96 -29.30
CA GLY A 645 -2.08 18.32 -30.73
C GLY A 645 -0.81 17.83 -31.43
N GLY A 646 -0.02 16.97 -30.77
CA GLY A 646 1.19 16.37 -31.32
C GLY A 646 1.03 14.93 -31.80
N ARG A 647 2.15 14.20 -31.88
CA ARG A 647 2.22 12.81 -32.36
C ARG A 647 3.10 11.91 -31.50
N ASP A 648 3.51 12.40 -30.33
CA ASP A 648 4.37 11.64 -29.43
C ASP A 648 3.54 10.65 -28.61
N ILE A 649 4.13 9.49 -28.31
CA ILE A 649 3.45 8.40 -27.60
C ILE A 649 4.28 8.02 -26.38
N ILE A 650 3.62 7.94 -25.22
CA ILE A 650 4.19 7.37 -23.99
C ILE A 650 3.55 6.01 -23.70
N MET A 651 4.38 5.00 -23.48
CA MET A 651 3.99 3.66 -23.09
C MET A 651 4.61 3.27 -21.76
N TYR A 652 3.80 2.68 -20.88
CA TYR A 652 4.25 1.98 -19.68
C TYR A 652 4.13 0.46 -19.92
N LEU A 653 5.14 -0.32 -19.55
CA LEU A 653 5.18 -1.77 -19.77
C LEU A 653 5.72 -2.48 -18.54
N GLU A 654 4.87 -3.21 -17.82
CA GLU A 654 5.26 -3.96 -16.61
C GLU A 654 4.45 -5.25 -16.40
N GLY A 655 4.79 -6.00 -15.34
CA GLY A 655 4.07 -7.18 -14.89
C GLY A 655 2.66 -6.88 -14.35
N SER A 656 1.82 -7.91 -14.29
CA SER A 656 0.41 -7.73 -13.93
C SER A 656 0.15 -7.25 -12.49
N ASP A 657 1.09 -7.45 -11.57
CA ASP A 657 1.12 -6.86 -10.22
C ASP A 657 1.07 -5.33 -10.24
N GLN A 658 1.65 -4.69 -11.25
CA GLN A 658 1.79 -3.23 -11.30
C GLN A 658 0.46 -2.48 -11.50
N HIS A 659 -0.65 -3.19 -11.78
CA HIS A 659 -2.00 -2.63 -11.68
C HIS A 659 -2.36 -2.16 -10.26
N ARG A 660 -1.73 -2.73 -9.23
CA ARG A 660 -1.86 -2.30 -7.82
C ARG A 660 -0.65 -1.49 -7.33
N GLY A 661 0.34 -1.30 -8.19
CA GLY A 661 1.61 -0.66 -7.88
C GLY A 661 1.82 0.54 -8.78
N TRP A 662 2.83 0.46 -9.64
CA TRP A 662 3.36 1.59 -10.39
C TRP A 662 2.38 2.20 -11.41
N PHE A 663 1.57 1.40 -12.12
CA PHE A 663 0.57 1.95 -13.04
C PHE A 663 -0.46 2.80 -12.30
N GLN A 664 -0.95 2.29 -11.16
CA GLN A 664 -1.96 2.96 -10.37
C GLN A 664 -1.42 4.21 -9.68
N SER A 665 -0.25 4.13 -9.06
CA SER A 665 0.36 5.28 -8.39
C SER A 665 0.73 6.38 -9.37
N SER A 666 1.33 6.05 -10.52
CA SER A 666 1.64 7.04 -11.57
C SER A 666 0.39 7.70 -12.13
N LEU A 667 -0.70 6.93 -12.31
CA LEU A 667 -2.00 7.47 -12.70
C LEU A 667 -2.54 8.47 -11.68
N LEU A 668 -2.58 8.08 -10.40
CA LEU A 668 -3.15 8.89 -9.33
C LEU A 668 -2.32 10.15 -9.09
N GLU A 669 -1.00 10.02 -9.08
CA GLU A 669 -0.09 11.14 -8.94
C GLU A 669 -0.32 12.14 -10.09
N SER A 670 -0.19 11.70 -11.35
CA SER A 670 -0.35 12.56 -12.52
C SER A 670 -1.76 13.14 -12.66
N CYS A 671 -2.82 12.42 -12.30
CA CYS A 671 -4.17 12.98 -12.27
C CYS A 671 -4.28 14.07 -11.20
N GLY A 672 -3.69 13.88 -10.02
CA GLY A 672 -3.73 14.86 -8.93
C GLY A 672 -2.95 16.14 -9.21
N THR A 673 -1.92 16.07 -10.08
CA THR A 673 -1.00 17.20 -10.33
C THR A 673 -1.04 17.76 -11.76
N ARG A 674 -1.52 16.99 -12.76
CA ARG A 674 -1.64 17.39 -14.18
C ARG A 674 -3.03 17.18 -14.80
N GLY A 675 -3.99 16.63 -14.08
CA GLY A 675 -5.33 16.42 -14.66
C GLY A 675 -5.46 15.26 -15.65
N ARG A 676 -4.44 14.41 -15.82
CA ARG A 676 -4.40 13.36 -16.86
C ARG A 676 -3.47 12.20 -16.51
N ALA A 677 -3.56 11.08 -17.23
CA ALA A 677 -2.62 9.97 -17.11
C ALA A 677 -1.21 10.34 -17.67
N PRO A 678 -0.12 9.78 -17.09
CA PRO A 678 1.24 10.02 -17.58
C PRO A 678 1.60 9.16 -18.80
N TYR A 679 0.68 8.30 -19.25
CA TYR A 679 0.87 7.37 -20.36
C TYR A 679 -0.32 7.40 -21.35
N ASN A 680 -0.05 7.03 -22.60
CA ASN A 680 -1.09 6.77 -23.61
C ASN A 680 -1.45 5.28 -23.68
N THR A 681 -0.46 4.41 -23.47
CA THR A 681 -0.63 2.96 -23.54
C THR A 681 -0.04 2.27 -22.32
N VAL A 682 -0.78 1.30 -21.78
CA VAL A 682 -0.30 0.35 -20.76
C VAL A 682 -0.24 -1.04 -21.36
N LEU A 683 0.96 -1.61 -21.44
CA LEU A 683 1.19 -3.00 -21.80
C LEU A 683 1.47 -3.81 -20.54
N THR A 684 0.80 -4.96 -20.42
CA THR A 684 0.99 -5.86 -19.27
C THR A 684 1.37 -7.26 -19.72
N HIS A 685 2.38 -7.83 -19.04
CA HIS A 685 2.74 -9.23 -19.19
C HIS A 685 2.44 -10.06 -17.92
N GLY A 686 2.38 -11.39 -18.09
CA GLY A 686 2.24 -12.35 -17.00
C GLY A 686 3.53 -12.56 -16.20
N PHE A 687 3.47 -13.46 -15.22
CA PHE A 687 4.62 -13.92 -14.45
C PHE A 687 5.27 -15.15 -15.10
N VAL A 688 6.55 -15.35 -14.81
CA VAL A 688 7.33 -16.55 -15.21
C VAL A 688 7.30 -17.57 -14.10
#